data_AF-A0A7L1DVK4-F1
#
_entry.id   AF-A0A7L1DVK4-F1
#
_cell.length_a   1.000
_cell.length_b   1.000
_cell.length_c   1.000
_cell.angle_alpha   90.00
_cell.angle_beta   90.00
_cell.angle_gamma   90.00
#
_symmetry.space_group_name_H-M   'P 1'
#
loop_
_entity.id
_entity.type
_entity.pdbx_description
1 polymer ?
#
loop_
_entity_poly.entity_id
_entity_poly.type
_entity_poly.pdbx_seq_one_letter_code
_entity_poly.pdbx_strand_id
1 'polypeptide(L)'
;LEGSFSIPLTFSLTYAPAPRLVVYVIFPNGKIIADSAIFSVSTCFRNKVELGFSTPETLPGSQVGLHLQAAPGSMCAVWAVDPRAFWMRPGRELSSHSIYGLFPSVYNSRYPRQVSEDDRSCGFPNSDEPDVFTAFRVKMERRGEENLLVINFFLQEMGLKIMSNTNIKKPRVCPTTPLTTKLRGTGMSLLFPTEHLTSTYQPTMFPPFSSAEEKRHKHLHQTWLWDLYSVGPSGNKSITVTVPDAITEWKAGMFCTGPNGLGFAPASRLIVSKPFLVELLLPSSVVQGETFNLKATVFNNLQKCMRIRVTLEEVAHFQLKPCKGCVYSSCLCAGEAKTFQWSVTAEQLGLMNITLSTEAVATKELCGEEIPLVPKQGQKDVITKLIQVRPEGVLVEKAHSSILCPKKGNPAEESVSLVLPRNVVEGSVRATVSVTGDLMGMALQNLDHLVQLPHGCGEQNMVLFAPIVYVLQYLEKTRQLSPEIKDRATGFLRNGYQIQLHYQHPDGSYSEFGIKDEYGNTWLTAFVVKCFVQAKPYIYLDNQIIQAALTWLEFHQLPSGCFRNVGQLFHTFMKGGVDGEILLAAYITAAYLEAGAAPESTVVRRALGCIAPALPRAASTYTQALLAYTFALAQDSQRTQELLHALDQKAIKADGQIHWSQTSSKPRTSASPWSQPVSVDVELTAYILLALLSKPNVTESDLTTASGIVAWLTRQQNAYGGFASTQDTVVALQALAKYAALTHSTQGDAEVRVRSHGGFGKKFQVSYQNRLLVQEAALTEIPGEFLVQAHGSCCVFTRMVLRYNTPSPQDSTSFALQVKTEPVNCTKDNTRSVTVHVHVRYNGKKSTSNMVILEVSLLTGFALAPGSVRSHGHSVRRTEKTQGGVAIYLDKLSHISDTYVLHLEQEIEVTNLKPGHVRVYDYYSPEEQALADYNVFCI
;
A
#
# COMPACT_ATOMS: atom_id res chain seq x y z
N LEU A 1 -41.06 -68.61 -12.18
CA LEU A 1 -40.84 -67.84 -13.43
C LEU A 1 -39.73 -66.85 -13.14
N GLU A 2 -38.52 -67.13 -13.60
CA GLU A 2 -37.43 -66.15 -13.62
C GLU A 2 -37.45 -65.47 -14.99
N GLY A 3 -37.58 -64.15 -14.99
CA GLY A 3 -37.51 -63.33 -16.19
C GLY A 3 -36.40 -62.31 -16.02
N SER A 4 -35.57 -62.15 -17.06
CA SER A 4 -34.61 -61.05 -17.15
C SER A 4 -34.99 -60.15 -18.31
N PHE A 5 -34.79 -58.85 -18.15
CA PHE A 5 -34.92 -57.88 -19.22
C PHE A 5 -33.68 -56.99 -19.20
N SER A 6 -33.20 -56.60 -20.38
CA SER A 6 -32.03 -55.74 -20.53
C SER A 6 -32.46 -54.42 -21.13
N ILE A 7 -32.05 -53.30 -20.51
CA ILE A 7 -32.27 -51.95 -21.03
C ILE A 7 -30.90 -51.39 -21.47
N PRO A 8 -30.66 -51.20 -22.77
CA PRO A 8 -29.43 -50.55 -23.23
C PRO A 8 -29.48 -49.05 -22.87
N LEU A 9 -28.50 -48.58 -22.10
CA LEU A 9 -28.37 -47.17 -21.71
C LEU A 9 -27.02 -46.63 -22.17
N THR A 10 -27.04 -45.44 -22.77
CA THR A 10 -25.83 -44.72 -23.19
C THR A 10 -25.71 -43.43 -22.39
N PHE A 11 -24.76 -43.40 -21.45
CA PHE A 11 -24.45 -42.18 -20.72
C PHE A 11 -23.53 -41.29 -21.55
N SER A 12 -24.04 -40.12 -21.94
CA SER A 12 -23.22 -39.04 -22.50
C SER A 12 -22.63 -38.14 -21.39
N LEU A 13 -21.76 -37.20 -21.79
CA LEU A 13 -21.17 -36.17 -20.92
C LEU A 13 -22.22 -35.34 -20.15
N THR A 14 -23.47 -35.31 -20.59
CA THR A 14 -24.57 -34.61 -19.91
C THR A 14 -24.90 -35.17 -18.54
N TYR A 15 -24.54 -36.43 -18.29
CA TYR A 15 -24.92 -37.19 -17.11
C TYR A 15 -23.80 -37.29 -16.06
N ALA A 16 -22.64 -36.71 -16.33
CA ALA A 16 -21.53 -36.65 -15.39
C ALA A 16 -21.87 -35.80 -14.14
N PRO A 17 -21.30 -36.11 -12.96
CA PRO A 17 -20.33 -37.17 -12.67
C PRO A 17 -20.98 -38.47 -12.18
N ALA A 18 -22.24 -38.44 -11.74
CA ALA A 18 -22.89 -39.57 -11.09
C ALA A 18 -24.38 -39.68 -11.44
N PRO A 19 -24.75 -40.20 -12.62
CA PRO A 19 -26.15 -40.35 -12.97
C PRO A 19 -26.81 -41.46 -12.17
N ARG A 20 -28.09 -41.25 -11.86
CA ARG A 20 -28.91 -42.19 -11.13
C ARG A 20 -30.06 -42.68 -12.01
N LEU A 21 -30.34 -43.97 -11.98
CA LEU A 21 -31.44 -44.61 -12.72
C LEU A 21 -32.46 -45.16 -11.73
N VAL A 22 -33.75 -44.94 -11.99
CA VAL A 22 -34.86 -45.65 -11.34
C VAL A 22 -35.55 -46.52 -12.38
N VAL A 23 -35.87 -47.75 -12.02
CA VAL A 23 -36.75 -48.61 -12.80
C VAL A 23 -37.95 -48.93 -11.92
N TYR A 24 -39.16 -48.76 -12.45
CA TYR A 24 -40.38 -49.16 -11.76
C TYR A 24 -41.38 -49.85 -12.70
N VAL A 25 -42.22 -50.71 -12.14
CA VAL A 25 -43.27 -51.43 -12.85
C VAL A 25 -44.59 -51.22 -12.14
N ILE A 26 -45.64 -50.87 -12.90
CA ILE A 26 -47.01 -50.72 -12.40
C ILE A 26 -47.79 -51.98 -12.80
N PHE A 27 -48.35 -52.67 -11.83
CA PHE A 27 -49.19 -53.84 -12.04
C PHE A 27 -50.66 -53.45 -12.25
N PRO A 28 -51.47 -54.27 -12.96
CA PRO A 28 -52.89 -53.98 -13.20
C PRO A 28 -53.73 -53.80 -11.93
N ASN A 29 -53.29 -54.36 -10.80
CA ASN A 29 -53.92 -54.20 -9.49
C ASN A 29 -53.52 -52.90 -8.77
N GLY A 30 -52.88 -51.95 -9.47
CA GLY A 30 -52.45 -50.67 -8.93
C GLY A 30 -51.20 -50.73 -8.04
N LYS A 31 -50.55 -51.90 -7.91
CA LYS A 31 -49.29 -52.04 -7.16
C LYS A 31 -48.11 -51.55 -8.01
N ILE A 32 -47.10 -50.99 -7.34
CA ILE A 32 -45.86 -50.58 -8.00
C ILE A 32 -44.69 -51.32 -7.33
N ILE A 33 -43.66 -51.67 -8.10
CA ILE A 33 -42.34 -52.08 -7.61
C ILE A 33 -41.30 -51.16 -8.24
N ALA A 34 -40.29 -50.71 -7.49
CA ALA A 34 -39.19 -49.89 -8.01
C ALA A 34 -37.83 -50.29 -7.43
N ASP A 35 -36.77 -50.04 -8.20
CA ASP A 35 -35.37 -50.17 -7.79
C ASP A 35 -34.52 -49.05 -8.40
N SER A 36 -33.32 -48.81 -7.88
CA SER A 36 -32.44 -47.72 -8.33
C SER A 36 -30.95 -48.08 -8.32
N ALA A 37 -30.18 -47.47 -9.22
CA ALA A 37 -28.73 -47.62 -9.30
C ALA A 37 -28.03 -46.28 -9.57
N ILE A 38 -26.80 -46.11 -9.04
CA ILE A 38 -25.94 -44.95 -9.27
C ILE A 38 -24.74 -45.40 -10.11
N PHE A 39 -24.48 -44.69 -11.20
CA PHE A 39 -23.33 -44.92 -12.07
C PHE A 39 -22.28 -43.83 -11.86
N SER A 40 -21.02 -44.10 -12.20
CA SER A 40 -19.95 -43.09 -12.21
C SER A 40 -19.52 -42.82 -13.65
N VAL A 41 -19.52 -41.54 -14.04
CA VAL A 41 -19.14 -41.09 -15.38
C VAL A 41 -17.98 -40.11 -15.26
N SER A 42 -17.00 -40.19 -16.16
CA SER A 42 -15.82 -39.31 -16.15
C SER A 42 -16.20 -37.82 -16.15
N THR A 43 -15.53 -37.03 -15.31
CA THR A 43 -15.69 -35.57 -15.16
C THR A 43 -15.08 -34.81 -16.35
N CYS A 44 -15.75 -34.92 -17.49
CA CYS A 44 -15.33 -34.34 -18.76
C CYS A 44 -16.24 -33.18 -19.18
N PHE A 45 -15.64 -32.10 -19.70
CA PHE A 45 -16.38 -30.97 -20.25
C PHE A 45 -16.81 -31.20 -21.71
N ARG A 46 -17.96 -30.62 -22.08
CA ARG A 46 -18.48 -30.64 -23.47
C ARG A 46 -17.62 -29.78 -24.40
N ASN A 47 -17.20 -28.61 -23.92
CA ASN A 47 -16.22 -27.78 -24.62
C ASN A 47 -14.83 -28.41 -24.44
N LYS A 48 -14.30 -29.00 -25.52
CA LYS A 48 -12.94 -29.56 -25.54
C LYS A 48 -11.96 -28.42 -25.76
N VAL A 49 -11.03 -28.27 -24.83
CA VAL A 49 -10.09 -27.15 -24.80
C VAL A 49 -8.68 -27.69 -24.69
N GLU A 50 -7.77 -27.18 -25.52
CA GLU A 50 -6.36 -27.55 -25.52
C GLU A 50 -5.47 -26.30 -25.61
N LEU A 51 -4.37 -26.33 -24.87
CA LEU A 51 -3.38 -25.26 -24.79
C LEU A 51 -2.00 -25.86 -25.02
N GLY A 52 -1.19 -25.25 -25.90
CA GLY A 52 0.17 -25.72 -26.17
C GLY A 52 1.11 -24.60 -26.58
N PHE A 53 2.37 -24.67 -26.14
CA PHE A 53 3.43 -23.84 -26.68
C PHE A 53 4.01 -24.50 -27.93
N SER A 54 4.43 -23.70 -28.90
CA SER A 54 5.08 -24.16 -30.14
C SER A 54 6.42 -24.84 -29.89
N THR A 55 7.12 -24.51 -28.80
CA THR A 55 8.38 -25.13 -28.37
C THR A 55 8.33 -25.44 -26.88
N PRO A 56 8.97 -26.54 -26.43
CA PRO A 56 9.01 -26.91 -25.00
C PRO A 56 10.03 -26.09 -24.19
N GLU A 57 11.07 -25.57 -24.83
CA GLU A 57 12.17 -24.81 -24.21
C GLU A 57 12.54 -23.59 -25.07
N THR A 58 12.92 -22.48 -24.43
CA THR A 58 13.30 -21.24 -25.10
C THR A 58 14.16 -20.32 -24.22
N LEU A 59 14.73 -19.27 -24.82
CA LEU A 59 15.46 -18.22 -24.11
C LEU A 59 14.51 -17.13 -23.57
N PRO A 60 14.84 -16.47 -22.46
CA PRO A 60 14.08 -15.32 -21.98
C PRO A 60 14.02 -14.20 -23.03
N GLY A 61 12.90 -13.46 -23.09
CA GLY A 61 12.66 -12.40 -24.07
C GLY A 61 12.31 -12.89 -25.49
N SER A 62 12.36 -14.19 -25.75
CA SER A 62 12.02 -14.76 -27.07
C SER A 62 10.52 -14.69 -27.35
N GLN A 63 10.15 -14.68 -28.63
CA GLN A 63 8.77 -14.84 -29.06
C GLN A 63 8.44 -16.31 -29.26
N VAL A 64 7.37 -16.79 -28.64
CA VAL A 64 6.89 -18.17 -28.73
C VAL A 64 5.43 -18.17 -29.17
N GLY A 65 5.07 -19.05 -30.10
CA GLY A 65 3.68 -19.29 -30.46
C GLY A 65 2.95 -20.06 -29.35
N LEU A 66 1.80 -19.56 -28.93
CA LEU A 66 0.84 -20.23 -28.04
C LEU A 66 -0.40 -20.61 -28.85
N HIS A 67 -0.71 -21.90 -28.87
CA HIS A 67 -1.82 -22.49 -29.60
C HIS A 67 -2.99 -22.74 -28.64
N LEU A 68 -4.15 -22.17 -28.98
CA LEU A 68 -5.39 -22.27 -28.24
C LEU A 68 -6.43 -22.97 -29.14
N GLN A 69 -7.04 -24.03 -28.64
CA GLN A 69 -8.11 -24.74 -29.32
C GLN A 69 -9.32 -24.85 -28.39
N ALA A 70 -10.51 -24.53 -28.90
CA ALA A 70 -11.78 -24.62 -28.18
C ALA A 70 -12.95 -24.72 -29.16
N ALA A 71 -14.17 -24.93 -28.67
CA ALA A 71 -15.36 -24.84 -29.53
C ALA A 71 -15.45 -23.46 -30.22
N PRO A 72 -15.90 -23.40 -31.49
CA PRO A 72 -16.05 -22.14 -32.23
C PRO A 72 -16.82 -21.07 -31.46
N GLY A 73 -16.28 -19.85 -31.45
CA GLY A 73 -16.87 -18.71 -30.73
C GLY A 73 -16.66 -18.72 -29.21
N SER A 74 -15.86 -19.63 -28.65
CA SER A 74 -15.52 -19.61 -27.22
C SER A 74 -14.60 -18.45 -26.86
N MET A 75 -14.79 -17.91 -25.66
CA MET A 75 -13.88 -16.99 -24.99
C MET A 75 -13.01 -17.76 -24.00
N CYS A 76 -11.70 -17.66 -24.12
CA CYS A 76 -10.73 -18.39 -23.32
C CYS A 76 -9.94 -17.47 -22.40
N ALA A 77 -9.93 -17.77 -21.10
CA ALA A 77 -9.03 -17.17 -20.14
C ALA A 77 -7.75 -18.01 -20.07
N VAL A 78 -6.61 -17.37 -20.29
CA VAL A 78 -5.28 -17.97 -20.19
C VAL A 78 -4.57 -17.36 -18.99
N TRP A 79 -3.73 -18.16 -18.33
CA TRP A 79 -2.80 -17.71 -17.31
C TRP A 79 -1.55 -18.57 -17.35
N ALA A 80 -0.41 -18.01 -16.96
CA ALA A 80 0.83 -18.72 -16.72
C ALA A 80 1.43 -18.28 -15.38
N VAL A 81 1.96 -19.25 -14.63
CA VAL A 81 2.46 -19.03 -13.27
C VAL A 81 3.73 -19.84 -13.05
N ASP A 82 4.66 -19.28 -12.28
CA ASP A 82 5.85 -20.02 -11.84
C ASP A 82 5.40 -21.08 -10.81
N PRO A 83 5.70 -22.38 -11.02
CA PRO A 83 5.41 -23.45 -10.07
C PRO A 83 5.87 -23.17 -8.65
N ARG A 84 6.96 -22.41 -8.46
CA ARG A 84 7.48 -21.99 -7.14
C ARG A 84 6.48 -21.15 -6.36
N ALA A 85 5.53 -20.47 -7.00
CA ALA A 85 4.43 -19.78 -6.34
C ALA A 85 3.44 -20.74 -5.66
N PHE A 86 3.26 -21.96 -6.18
CA PHE A 86 2.33 -22.94 -5.61
C PHE A 86 2.85 -23.64 -4.36
N TRP A 87 4.16 -23.61 -4.09
CA TRP A 87 4.74 -24.14 -2.84
C TRP A 87 4.18 -23.43 -1.60
N MET A 88 3.65 -22.21 -1.76
CA MET A 88 3.03 -21.45 -0.67
C MET A 88 1.66 -21.99 -0.25
N ARG A 89 0.92 -22.69 -1.13
CA ARG A 89 -0.40 -23.31 -0.84
C ARG A 89 -0.69 -24.52 -1.76
N PRO A 90 -0.05 -25.68 -1.55
CA PRO A 90 -0.34 -26.89 -2.32
C PRO A 90 -1.80 -27.31 -2.08
N GLY A 91 -2.65 -27.31 -3.13
CA GLY A 91 -4.05 -27.76 -3.05
C GLY A 91 -5.12 -26.79 -3.58
N ARG A 92 -4.76 -25.58 -4.04
CA ARG A 92 -5.70 -24.61 -4.65
C ARG A 92 -5.57 -24.48 -6.18
N GLU A 93 -5.04 -25.49 -6.86
CA GLU A 93 -4.99 -25.47 -8.32
C GLU A 93 -6.39 -25.72 -8.90
N LEU A 94 -6.78 -24.93 -9.90
CA LEU A 94 -8.04 -25.15 -10.61
C LEU A 94 -7.92 -26.46 -11.41
N SER A 95 -8.81 -27.40 -11.14
CA SER A 95 -8.88 -28.67 -11.83
C SER A 95 -10.32 -29.00 -12.22
N SER A 96 -10.51 -29.96 -13.12
CA SER A 96 -11.85 -30.49 -13.42
C SER A 96 -12.54 -30.94 -12.14
N HIS A 97 -11.83 -31.63 -11.24
CA HIS A 97 -12.39 -32.08 -9.96
C HIS A 97 -12.81 -30.91 -9.06
N SER A 98 -12.00 -29.84 -9.00
CA SER A 98 -12.32 -28.63 -8.24
C SER A 98 -13.64 -28.00 -8.72
N ILE A 99 -13.88 -27.96 -10.04
CA ILE A 99 -15.10 -27.38 -10.64
C ILE A 99 -16.33 -28.24 -10.35
N TYR A 100 -16.27 -29.57 -10.56
CA TYR A 100 -17.38 -30.46 -10.22
C TYR A 100 -17.67 -30.48 -8.71
N GLY A 101 -16.63 -30.30 -7.88
CA GLY A 101 -16.72 -30.21 -6.43
C GLY A 101 -17.38 -28.93 -5.88
N LEU A 102 -17.56 -27.88 -6.70
CA LEU A 102 -18.27 -26.65 -6.31
C LEU A 102 -19.79 -26.87 -6.17
N PHE A 103 -20.33 -27.93 -6.76
CA PHE A 103 -21.77 -28.21 -6.79
C PHE A 103 -22.16 -29.50 -6.05
N PRO A 104 -21.72 -29.71 -4.78
CA PRO A 104 -21.98 -30.97 -4.06
C PRO A 104 -23.48 -31.19 -3.79
N SER A 105 -24.26 -30.12 -3.66
CA SER A 105 -25.71 -30.15 -3.45
C SER A 105 -26.50 -30.68 -4.64
N VAL A 106 -26.01 -30.50 -5.87
CA VAL A 106 -26.62 -31.06 -7.08
C VAL A 106 -26.53 -32.59 -7.08
N TYR A 107 -25.53 -33.14 -6.40
CA TYR A 107 -25.28 -34.58 -6.33
C TYR A 107 -25.79 -35.23 -5.03
N ASN A 108 -26.09 -34.45 -4.00
CA ASN A 108 -26.75 -34.91 -2.76
C ASN A 108 -28.28 -34.94 -2.97
N SER A 109 -28.80 -36.06 -3.44
CA SER A 109 -30.19 -36.20 -3.85
C SER A 109 -31.12 -36.62 -2.71
N ARG A 110 -31.21 -35.84 -1.64
CA ARG A 110 -32.36 -35.97 -0.73
C ARG A 110 -33.24 -34.75 -0.91
N TYR A 111 -34.55 -34.93 -1.09
CA TYR A 111 -35.42 -33.76 -1.16
C TYR A 111 -35.35 -32.99 0.18
N PRO A 112 -35.44 -31.65 0.18
CA PRO A 112 -35.32 -30.85 1.39
C PRO A 112 -36.37 -31.21 2.45
N ARG A 113 -36.04 -31.09 3.75
CA ARG A 113 -37.00 -31.37 4.84
C ARG A 113 -38.31 -30.57 4.71
N GLN A 114 -38.29 -29.38 4.09
CA GLN A 114 -39.49 -28.56 3.90
C GLN A 114 -40.55 -29.20 3.00
N VAL A 115 -40.16 -30.12 2.11
CA VAL A 115 -41.08 -30.87 1.23
C VAL A 115 -41.32 -32.30 1.72
N SER A 116 -40.77 -32.66 2.89
CA SER A 116 -40.99 -33.95 3.53
C SER A 116 -42.43 -34.07 4.02
N GLU A 117 -43.08 -35.12 3.56
CA GLU A 117 -44.42 -35.50 4.02
C GLU A 117 -44.24 -36.40 5.25
N ASP A 118 -43.96 -35.77 6.40
CA ASP A 118 -44.15 -36.46 7.68
C ASP A 118 -45.67 -36.58 7.90
N ASP A 119 -46.27 -37.66 7.39
CA ASP A 119 -47.68 -37.98 7.62
C ASP A 119 -47.92 -38.12 9.14
N ARG A 120 -48.43 -37.05 9.77
CA ARG A 120 -48.76 -36.99 11.21
C ARG A 120 -50.05 -37.74 11.59
N SER A 121 -50.76 -38.34 10.63
CA SER A 121 -51.97 -39.12 10.92
C SER A 121 -51.67 -40.61 11.06
N CYS A 122 -51.60 -41.12 12.29
CA CYS A 122 -51.73 -42.55 12.57
C CYS A 122 -53.18 -42.99 12.23
N GLY A 123 -53.36 -43.93 11.30
CA GLY A 123 -54.64 -44.61 11.08
C GLY A 123 -54.64 -45.97 11.78
N PHE A 124 -55.74 -46.33 12.44
CA PHE A 124 -55.93 -47.66 13.00
C PHE A 124 -56.19 -48.66 11.85
N PRO A 125 -55.46 -49.79 11.74
CA PRO A 125 -55.78 -50.80 10.75
C PRO A 125 -57.07 -51.52 11.14
N ASN A 126 -58.11 -51.45 10.29
CA ASN A 126 -59.20 -52.43 10.32
C ASN A 126 -58.60 -53.78 9.92
N SER A 127 -58.77 -54.81 10.76
CA SER A 127 -58.02 -56.07 10.69
C SER A 127 -58.40 -57.03 9.55
N ASP A 128 -59.19 -56.59 8.56
CA ASP A 128 -59.71 -57.46 7.49
C ASP A 128 -59.26 -57.07 6.08
N GLU A 129 -58.27 -56.17 5.92
CA GLU A 129 -57.58 -55.98 4.63
C GLU A 129 -56.22 -56.72 4.62
N PRO A 130 -55.93 -57.55 3.59
CA PRO A 130 -54.63 -58.22 3.47
C PRO A 130 -53.49 -57.20 3.29
N ASP A 131 -52.44 -57.29 4.11
CA ASP A 131 -51.25 -56.43 4.05
C ASP A 131 -50.64 -56.40 2.64
N VAL A 132 -50.84 -55.29 1.95
CA VAL A 132 -50.58 -55.13 0.52
C VAL A 132 -49.08 -55.00 0.20
N PHE A 133 -48.22 -54.81 1.22
CA PHE A 133 -46.80 -54.48 1.05
C PHE A 133 -45.82 -55.67 1.18
N THR A 134 -46.31 -56.89 1.38
CA THR A 134 -45.43 -58.06 1.56
C THR A 134 -45.04 -58.69 0.22
N ALA A 135 -44.08 -58.10 -0.49
CA ALA A 135 -43.30 -58.80 -1.51
C ALA A 135 -41.90 -58.17 -1.65
N PHE A 136 -40.87 -58.99 -1.38
CA PHE A 136 -39.41 -58.74 -1.40
C PHE A 136 -38.78 -58.11 -0.13
N ARG A 137 -38.28 -58.99 0.75
CA ARG A 137 -37.27 -58.69 1.78
C ARG A 137 -35.88 -58.71 1.13
N VAL A 138 -35.28 -57.54 0.89
CA VAL A 138 -33.83 -57.46 0.61
C VAL A 138 -33.12 -57.18 1.94
N LYS A 139 -32.30 -58.11 2.41
CA LYS A 139 -31.42 -57.90 3.57
C LYS A 139 -30.37 -56.84 3.20
N MET A 140 -30.49 -55.63 3.75
CA MET A 140 -29.38 -54.68 3.77
C MET A 140 -28.89 -54.56 5.22
N GLU A 141 -27.73 -55.15 5.49
CA GLU A 141 -27.17 -55.30 6.83
C GLU A 141 -26.44 -54.02 7.24
N ARG A 142 -27.18 -52.97 7.65
CA ARG A 142 -26.64 -51.88 8.48
C ARG A 142 -27.71 -51.34 9.42
N ARG A 143 -27.46 -51.51 10.73
CA ARG A 143 -28.21 -50.96 11.88
C ARG A 143 -29.69 -51.32 11.96
N GLY A 144 -29.96 -52.51 12.50
CA GLY A 144 -30.85 -52.69 13.66
C GLY A 144 -32.34 -52.33 13.58
N GLU A 145 -32.87 -51.89 12.44
CA GLU A 145 -34.31 -51.75 12.20
C GLU A 145 -34.68 -52.41 10.87
N GLU A 146 -35.45 -53.50 10.92
CA GLU A 146 -35.99 -54.19 9.74
C GLU A 146 -37.08 -53.34 9.06
N ASN A 147 -36.67 -52.32 8.30
CA ASN A 147 -37.59 -51.51 7.50
C ASN A 147 -37.68 -52.07 6.08
N LEU A 148 -38.85 -52.61 5.72
CA LEU A 148 -39.23 -52.92 4.35
C LEU A 148 -39.10 -51.63 3.51
N LEU A 149 -38.21 -51.59 2.52
CA LEU A 149 -37.97 -50.41 1.69
C LEU A 149 -39.16 -50.19 0.75
N VAL A 150 -39.96 -49.16 1.01
CA VAL A 150 -41.10 -48.75 0.18
C VAL A 150 -40.59 -47.85 -0.95
N ILE A 151 -41.24 -47.89 -2.12
CA ILE A 151 -40.94 -47.03 -3.29
C ILE A 151 -40.74 -45.57 -2.92
N ASN A 152 -41.51 -45.05 -1.97
CA ASN A 152 -41.35 -43.69 -1.47
C ASN A 152 -39.90 -43.42 -1.01
N PHE A 153 -39.29 -44.30 -0.21
CA PHE A 153 -37.91 -44.18 0.30
C PHE A 153 -36.85 -44.06 -0.80
N PHE A 154 -36.93 -44.91 -1.83
CA PHE A 154 -36.01 -44.85 -2.98
C PHE A 154 -36.12 -43.52 -3.74
N LEU A 155 -37.34 -43.01 -3.90
CA LEU A 155 -37.57 -41.71 -4.56
C LEU A 155 -37.10 -40.53 -3.69
N GLN A 156 -37.18 -40.63 -2.35
CA GLN A 156 -36.64 -39.60 -1.45
C GLN A 156 -35.11 -39.50 -1.55
N GLU A 157 -34.42 -40.64 -1.61
CA GLU A 157 -32.96 -40.74 -1.80
C GLU A 157 -32.51 -40.34 -3.22
N MET A 158 -33.46 -40.09 -4.12
CA MET A 158 -33.21 -39.55 -5.46
C MET A 158 -33.69 -38.11 -5.63
N GLY A 159 -34.22 -37.49 -4.57
CA GLY A 159 -34.69 -36.11 -4.58
C GLY A 159 -35.93 -35.88 -5.44
N LEU A 160 -36.68 -36.94 -5.76
CA LEU A 160 -37.88 -36.89 -6.60
C LEU A 160 -39.14 -37.02 -5.75
N LYS A 161 -40.15 -36.19 -6.05
CA LYS A 161 -41.50 -36.30 -5.46
C LYS A 161 -42.47 -36.81 -6.52
N ILE A 162 -43.18 -37.88 -6.20
CA ILE A 162 -44.16 -38.50 -7.11
C ILE A 162 -45.59 -38.16 -6.66
N MET A 163 -46.42 -37.80 -7.62
CA MET A 163 -47.86 -37.66 -7.44
C MET A 163 -48.51 -38.81 -8.21
N SER A 164 -49.18 -39.72 -7.50
CA SER A 164 -49.86 -40.86 -8.11
C SER A 164 -51.24 -41.06 -7.50
N ASN A 165 -52.15 -41.61 -8.29
CA ASN A 165 -53.45 -42.11 -7.83
C ASN A 165 -53.37 -43.54 -7.26
N THR A 166 -52.19 -44.17 -7.32
CA THR A 166 -51.91 -45.51 -6.74
C THR A 166 -51.38 -45.41 -5.31
N ASN A 167 -51.65 -46.42 -4.50
CA ASN A 167 -51.15 -46.46 -3.11
C ASN A 167 -49.64 -46.78 -3.07
N ILE A 168 -48.82 -45.73 -3.03
CA ILE A 168 -47.34 -45.80 -3.06
C ILE A 168 -46.68 -45.55 -1.69
N LYS A 169 -47.49 -45.22 -0.68
CA LYS A 169 -47.04 -44.94 0.68
C LYS A 169 -47.50 -46.07 1.61
N LYS A 170 -46.61 -46.55 2.48
CA LYS A 170 -47.02 -47.48 3.54
C LYS A 170 -47.74 -46.69 4.64
N PRO A 171 -48.93 -47.13 5.11
CA PRO A 171 -49.54 -46.56 6.31
C PRO A 171 -48.64 -46.84 7.52
N ARG A 172 -48.34 -45.81 8.32
CA ARG A 172 -47.55 -45.97 9.57
C ARG A 172 -48.39 -46.71 10.61
N VAL A 173 -47.95 -47.92 10.99
CA VAL A 173 -48.48 -48.67 12.14
C VAL A 173 -47.79 -48.14 13.40
N CYS A 174 -48.56 -47.55 14.31
CA CYS A 174 -48.01 -46.94 15.52
C CYS A 174 -47.82 -48.03 16.58
N PRO A 175 -46.61 -48.23 17.13
CA PRO A 175 -46.35 -49.30 18.09
C PRO A 175 -47.10 -49.02 19.40
N THR A 176 -47.97 -49.94 19.81
CA THR A 176 -48.57 -49.96 21.14
C THR A 176 -47.63 -50.68 22.10
N THR A 177 -46.91 -49.94 22.94
CA THR A 177 -46.33 -50.44 24.19
C THR A 177 -46.01 -49.25 25.11
N PRO A 178 -46.08 -49.43 26.45
CA PRO A 178 -46.66 -48.46 27.37
C PRO A 178 -45.64 -47.42 27.86
N LEU A 179 -46.17 -46.25 28.19
CA LEU A 179 -45.48 -45.19 28.91
C LEU A 179 -44.87 -45.74 30.23
N THR A 180 -43.56 -45.88 30.28
CA THR A 180 -42.83 -45.84 31.56
C THR A 180 -42.14 -44.49 31.66
N THR A 181 -42.84 -43.55 32.29
CA THR A 181 -42.28 -42.30 32.80
C THR A 181 -41.14 -42.60 33.77
N LYS A 182 -39.91 -42.36 33.33
CA LYS A 182 -38.81 -42.00 34.25
C LYS A 182 -38.47 -40.53 34.06
N LEU A 183 -39.04 -39.70 34.93
CA LEU A 183 -38.46 -38.43 35.31
C LEU A 183 -37.05 -38.68 35.86
N ARG A 184 -36.04 -38.01 35.31
CA ARG A 184 -34.81 -37.74 36.06
C ARG A 184 -34.20 -36.43 35.56
N GLY A 185 -34.06 -35.52 36.52
CA GLY A 185 -33.66 -34.15 36.34
C GLY A 185 -32.16 -33.97 36.14
N THR A 186 -31.85 -32.71 35.83
CA THR A 186 -30.59 -31.98 36.02
C THR A 186 -29.60 -32.61 37.02
N GLY A 187 -28.34 -32.75 36.60
CA GLY A 187 -27.24 -33.10 37.50
C GLY A 187 -25.91 -33.18 36.76
N MET A 188 -25.14 -32.10 36.85
CA MET A 188 -23.73 -31.99 36.46
C MET A 188 -22.84 -32.65 37.53
N SER A 189 -21.66 -33.14 37.11
CA SER A 189 -20.45 -33.51 37.89
C SER A 189 -20.11 -34.99 38.22
N LEU A 190 -18.89 -35.36 37.78
CA LEU A 190 -17.77 -36.04 38.51
C LEU A 190 -17.99 -37.52 38.95
N LEU A 191 -17.10 -38.54 38.85
CA LEU A 191 -15.64 -38.71 38.97
C LEU A 191 -15.21 -40.13 38.42
N PHE A 192 -13.99 -40.22 37.86
CA PHE A 192 -12.93 -41.29 37.82
C PHE A 192 -13.21 -42.81 37.74
N PRO A 193 -12.26 -43.57 37.12
CA PRO A 193 -11.34 -44.36 37.95
C PRO A 193 -9.84 -44.27 37.56
N THR A 194 -9.00 -44.32 38.61
CA THR A 194 -7.56 -44.64 38.70
C THR A 194 -7.36 -46.18 38.58
N GLU A 195 -6.24 -46.82 38.19
CA GLU A 195 -4.82 -46.67 38.55
C GLU A 195 -3.85 -47.36 37.54
N HIS A 196 -2.75 -46.65 37.24
CA HIS A 196 -1.32 -47.03 37.25
C HIS A 196 -0.69 -48.11 36.34
N LEU A 197 0.30 -47.67 35.52
CA LEU A 197 1.73 -48.04 35.63
C LEU A 197 2.64 -47.16 34.73
N THR A 198 3.46 -46.35 35.40
CA THR A 198 4.79 -45.75 35.09
C THR A 198 5.37 -45.75 33.66
N SER A 199 5.70 -44.56 33.14
CA SER A 199 7.05 -44.26 32.60
C SER A 199 7.26 -42.74 32.41
N THR A 200 8.51 -42.32 32.63
CA THR A 200 9.08 -40.96 32.71
C THR A 200 8.69 -39.99 31.59
N TYR A 201 8.20 -38.79 31.97
CA TYR A 201 8.08 -37.63 31.08
C TYR A 201 8.93 -36.46 31.62
N GLN A 202 9.90 -36.03 30.81
CA GLN A 202 10.56 -34.73 30.93
C GLN A 202 9.56 -33.62 30.59
N PRO A 203 9.59 -32.45 31.26
CA PRO A 203 8.76 -31.32 30.88
C PRO A 203 9.33 -30.71 29.58
N THR A 204 8.67 -30.96 28.46
CA THR A 204 8.87 -30.18 27.25
C THR A 204 8.37 -28.76 27.50
N MET A 205 9.32 -27.82 27.62
CA MET A 205 9.05 -26.38 27.54
C MET A 205 8.23 -26.10 26.28
N PHE A 206 7.05 -25.51 26.46
CA PHE A 206 6.35 -24.85 25.36
C PHE A 206 7.22 -23.69 24.89
N PRO A 207 7.57 -23.60 23.59
CA PRO A 207 8.21 -22.42 23.07
C PRO A 207 7.23 -21.24 23.15
N PRO A 208 7.69 -20.02 23.48
CA PRO A 208 6.84 -18.84 23.43
C PRO A 208 6.32 -18.67 22.01
N PHE A 209 5.02 -18.37 21.89
CA PHE A 209 4.37 -17.98 20.64
C PHE A 209 5.07 -16.74 20.06
N SER A 210 6.07 -16.95 19.21
CA SER A 210 6.51 -15.93 18.27
C SER A 210 5.49 -15.92 17.14
N SER A 211 4.79 -14.80 16.95
CA SER A 211 4.09 -14.55 15.70
C SER A 211 5.12 -14.69 14.58
N ALA A 212 5.01 -15.75 13.78
CA ALA A 212 5.85 -15.94 12.62
C ALA A 212 5.56 -14.80 11.64
N GLU A 213 6.40 -13.75 11.64
CA GLU A 213 6.48 -12.85 10.50
C GLU A 213 6.95 -13.69 9.32
N GLU A 214 5.99 -14.04 8.46
CA GLU A 214 6.22 -14.74 7.21
C GLU A 214 7.08 -13.84 6.31
N LYS A 215 8.41 -13.97 6.42
CA LYS A 215 9.38 -13.27 5.56
C LYS A 215 9.24 -13.80 4.14
N ARG A 216 8.36 -13.13 3.39
CA ARG A 216 8.13 -13.36 1.96
C ARG A 216 9.33 -12.82 1.18
N HIS A 217 10.09 -13.68 0.52
CA HIS A 217 11.12 -13.25 -0.44
C HIS A 217 10.44 -12.47 -1.58
N LYS A 218 10.85 -11.21 -1.77
CA LYS A 218 10.06 -10.18 -2.45
C LYS A 218 10.03 -10.22 -3.99
N HIS A 219 10.78 -11.08 -4.66
CA HIS A 219 10.87 -11.07 -6.13
C HIS A 219 10.62 -12.46 -6.71
N LEU A 220 9.34 -12.84 -6.73
CA LEU A 220 8.84 -13.90 -7.61
C LEU A 220 8.06 -13.18 -8.71
N HIS A 221 8.41 -13.39 -9.98
CA HIS A 221 7.52 -13.06 -11.09
C HIS A 221 6.35 -14.05 -11.02
N GLN A 222 5.29 -13.67 -10.31
CA GLN A 222 4.27 -14.65 -9.90
C GLN A 222 3.30 -15.00 -11.04
N THR A 223 3.16 -14.15 -12.06
CA THR A 223 2.17 -14.31 -13.13
C THR A 223 2.69 -13.82 -14.49
N TRP A 224 2.28 -14.51 -15.54
CA TRP A 224 2.47 -14.19 -16.96
C TRP A 224 1.18 -14.56 -17.70
N LEU A 225 0.86 -13.93 -18.84
CA LEU A 225 -0.32 -14.22 -19.68
C LEU A 225 -1.68 -14.15 -18.96
N TRP A 226 -2.03 -13.06 -18.28
CA TRP A 226 -3.34 -12.94 -17.60
C TRP A 226 -4.39 -12.28 -18.50
N ASP A 227 -4.79 -12.97 -19.57
CA ASP A 227 -5.55 -12.37 -20.67
C ASP A 227 -6.73 -13.23 -21.14
N LEU A 228 -7.67 -12.58 -21.85
CA LEU A 228 -8.82 -13.21 -22.48
C LEU A 228 -8.67 -13.22 -24.01
N TYR A 229 -8.84 -14.39 -24.62
CA TYR A 229 -8.76 -14.57 -26.07
C TYR A 229 -10.05 -15.18 -26.64
N SER A 230 -10.61 -14.56 -27.67
CA SER A 230 -11.66 -15.19 -28.48
C SER A 230 -11.02 -16.09 -29.55
N VAL A 231 -11.45 -17.35 -29.65
CA VAL A 231 -10.89 -18.38 -30.54
C VAL A 231 -11.46 -18.30 -31.97
N GLY A 232 -12.52 -17.51 -32.19
CA GLY A 232 -13.10 -17.29 -33.52
C GLY A 232 -13.88 -18.50 -34.08
N PRO A 233 -14.33 -18.44 -35.34
CA PRO A 233 -15.21 -19.44 -35.94
C PRO A 233 -14.52 -20.75 -36.32
N SER A 234 -13.19 -20.77 -36.46
CA SER A 234 -12.39 -21.95 -36.78
C SER A 234 -12.16 -22.89 -35.59
N GLY A 235 -12.40 -22.42 -34.36
CA GLY A 235 -12.10 -23.18 -33.14
C GLY A 235 -10.61 -23.28 -32.79
N ASN A 236 -9.72 -22.68 -33.59
CA ASN A 236 -8.28 -22.67 -33.38
C ASN A 236 -7.72 -21.25 -33.52
N LYS A 237 -6.83 -20.86 -32.59
CA LYS A 237 -6.13 -19.58 -32.61
C LYS A 237 -4.68 -19.76 -32.17
N SER A 238 -3.76 -19.16 -32.92
CA SER A 238 -2.35 -19.09 -32.54
C SER A 238 -2.00 -17.64 -32.24
N ILE A 239 -1.42 -17.40 -31.07
CA ILE A 239 -0.96 -16.07 -30.65
C ILE A 239 0.56 -16.11 -30.44
N THR A 240 1.25 -15.04 -30.78
CA THR A 240 2.67 -14.92 -30.47
C THR A 240 2.80 -14.18 -29.16
N VAL A 241 3.51 -14.76 -28.19
CA VAL A 241 3.71 -14.19 -26.86
C VAL A 241 5.18 -14.00 -26.58
N THR A 242 5.53 -12.89 -25.94
CA THR A 242 6.89 -12.62 -25.48
C THR A 242 7.12 -13.29 -24.13
N VAL A 243 8.16 -14.12 -24.06
CA VAL A 243 8.54 -14.86 -22.87
C VAL A 243 9.20 -13.92 -21.85
N PRO A 244 8.82 -13.97 -20.55
CA PRO A 244 9.43 -13.13 -19.53
C PRO A 244 10.92 -13.39 -19.36
N ASP A 245 11.64 -12.41 -18.82
CA ASP A 245 13.09 -12.53 -18.56
C ASP A 245 13.43 -13.52 -17.42
N ALA A 246 12.42 -14.01 -16.70
CA ALA A 246 12.59 -14.93 -15.59
C ALA A 246 12.96 -16.35 -16.07
N ILE A 247 14.11 -16.82 -15.60
CA ILE A 247 14.61 -18.18 -15.86
C ILE A 247 13.88 -19.14 -14.91
N THR A 248 12.82 -19.77 -15.42
CA THR A 248 11.95 -20.68 -14.67
C THR A 248 11.17 -21.60 -15.60
N GLU A 249 10.51 -22.61 -15.02
CA GLU A 249 9.44 -23.32 -15.69
C GLU A 249 8.15 -22.50 -15.56
N TRP A 250 7.48 -22.20 -16.66
CA TRP A 250 6.16 -21.57 -16.63
C TRP A 250 5.09 -22.63 -16.82
N LYS A 251 4.16 -22.73 -15.87
CA LYS A 251 2.98 -23.59 -15.99
C LYS A 251 1.79 -22.75 -16.44
N ALA A 252 1.33 -22.98 -17.66
CA ALA A 252 0.20 -22.31 -18.26
C ALA A 252 -1.09 -23.13 -18.15
N GLY A 253 -2.19 -22.46 -17.81
CA GLY A 253 -3.53 -23.02 -17.79
C GLY A 253 -4.49 -22.20 -18.65
N MET A 254 -5.57 -22.85 -19.06
CA MET A 254 -6.63 -22.20 -19.82
C MET A 254 -8.00 -22.80 -19.50
N PHE A 255 -9.02 -21.97 -19.42
CA PHE A 255 -10.42 -22.40 -19.47
C PHE A 255 -11.19 -21.53 -20.46
N CYS A 256 -12.19 -22.10 -21.11
CA CYS A 256 -12.99 -21.40 -22.09
C CYS A 256 -14.47 -21.54 -21.82
N THR A 257 -15.23 -20.48 -22.05
CA THR A 257 -16.69 -20.46 -21.99
C THR A 257 -17.25 -20.13 -23.36
N GLY A 258 -18.32 -20.82 -23.75
CA GLY A 258 -18.95 -20.61 -25.05
C GLY A 258 -20.32 -21.30 -25.13
N PRO A 259 -20.90 -21.41 -26.34
CA PRO A 259 -22.19 -22.06 -26.55
C PRO A 259 -22.23 -23.52 -26.04
N ASN A 260 -21.09 -24.21 -26.09
CA ASN A 260 -20.93 -25.59 -25.62
C ASN A 260 -20.63 -25.69 -24.10
N GLY A 261 -20.76 -24.58 -23.37
CA GLY A 261 -20.49 -24.48 -21.93
C GLY A 261 -19.03 -24.20 -21.59
N LEU A 262 -18.67 -24.47 -20.34
CA LEU A 262 -17.30 -24.36 -19.82
C LEU A 262 -16.45 -25.56 -20.29
N GLY A 263 -15.20 -25.29 -20.65
CA GLY A 263 -14.15 -26.28 -20.92
C GLY A 263 -12.86 -25.89 -20.23
N PHE A 264 -12.06 -26.88 -19.82
CA PHE A 264 -10.81 -26.67 -19.10
C PHE A 264 -9.68 -27.43 -19.80
N ALA A 265 -8.58 -26.73 -20.09
CA ALA A 265 -7.41 -27.32 -20.73
C ALA A 265 -6.50 -28.00 -19.71
N PRO A 266 -5.83 -29.11 -20.06
CA PRO A 266 -4.70 -29.59 -19.29
C PRO A 266 -3.57 -28.54 -19.25
N ALA A 267 -2.80 -28.52 -18.16
CA ALA A 267 -1.73 -27.54 -17.99
C ALA A 267 -0.58 -27.78 -19.00
N SER A 268 -0.15 -26.72 -19.67
CA SER A 268 1.00 -26.70 -20.58
C SER A 268 2.22 -26.14 -19.87
N ARG A 269 3.42 -26.55 -20.28
CA ARG A 269 4.69 -26.16 -19.65
C ARG A 269 5.63 -25.55 -20.67
N LEU A 270 6.33 -24.49 -20.28
CA LEU A 270 7.42 -23.89 -21.05
C LEU A 270 8.64 -23.73 -20.14
N ILE A 271 9.76 -24.33 -20.53
CA ILE A 271 11.03 -24.19 -19.81
C ILE A 271 11.77 -22.98 -20.38
N VAL A 272 12.11 -22.03 -19.53
CA VAL A 272 12.92 -20.87 -19.90
C VAL A 272 14.28 -21.04 -19.26
N SER A 273 15.30 -21.26 -20.09
CA SER A 273 16.67 -21.54 -19.66
C SER A 273 17.66 -20.65 -20.40
N LYS A 274 18.83 -20.42 -19.80
CA LYS A 274 20.01 -19.87 -20.48
C LYS A 274 21.17 -20.85 -20.32
N PRO A 275 22.08 -20.98 -21.32
CA PRO A 275 23.26 -21.83 -21.22
C PRO A 275 24.14 -21.53 -19.99
N PHE A 276 24.28 -20.25 -19.66
CA PHE A 276 24.93 -19.77 -18.45
C PHE A 276 24.11 -18.63 -17.85
N LEU A 277 24.21 -18.45 -16.53
CA LEU A 277 23.58 -17.38 -15.78
C LEU A 277 24.65 -16.41 -15.30
N VAL A 278 24.40 -15.11 -15.44
CA VAL A 278 25.27 -14.06 -14.92
C VAL A 278 24.56 -13.31 -13.80
N GLU A 279 25.14 -13.35 -12.61
CA GLU A 279 24.66 -12.61 -11.45
C GLU A 279 25.62 -11.44 -11.17
N LEU A 280 25.08 -10.22 -11.23
CA LEU A 280 25.83 -8.99 -10.97
C LEU A 280 25.43 -8.42 -9.60
N LEU A 281 26.35 -8.46 -8.65
CA LEU A 281 26.17 -7.90 -7.31
C LEU A 281 26.55 -6.42 -7.33
N LEU A 282 25.54 -5.56 -7.10
CA LEU A 282 25.69 -4.10 -7.10
C LEU A 282 25.11 -3.51 -5.82
N PRO A 283 25.72 -2.44 -5.27
CA PRO A 283 25.06 -1.65 -4.24
C PRO A 283 23.84 -0.93 -4.81
N SER A 284 22.85 -0.65 -3.95
CA SER A 284 21.63 0.08 -4.35
C SER A 284 21.91 1.54 -4.76
N SER A 285 22.92 2.17 -4.15
CA SER A 285 23.43 3.50 -4.48
C SER A 285 24.88 3.62 -4.01
N VAL A 286 25.64 4.55 -4.59
CA VAL A 286 27.04 4.83 -4.24
C VAL A 286 27.22 6.33 -4.00
N VAL A 287 28.10 6.73 -3.08
CA VAL A 287 28.43 8.15 -2.89
C VAL A 287 29.61 8.55 -3.79
N GLN A 288 29.58 9.77 -4.32
CA GLN A 288 30.66 10.29 -5.16
C GLN A 288 32.03 10.19 -4.47
N GLY A 289 33.03 9.70 -5.21
CA GLY A 289 34.39 9.47 -4.73
C GLY A 289 34.63 8.10 -4.06
N GLU A 290 33.57 7.35 -3.74
CA GLU A 290 33.71 5.99 -3.23
C GLU A 290 34.11 5.00 -4.33
N THR A 291 34.84 3.96 -3.94
CA THR A 291 35.24 2.88 -4.85
C THR A 291 34.71 1.55 -4.34
N PHE A 292 33.79 0.95 -5.09
CA PHE A 292 33.19 -0.34 -4.73
C PHE A 292 33.76 -1.49 -5.57
N ASN A 293 33.77 -2.69 -4.99
CA ASN A 293 34.21 -3.89 -5.68
C ASN A 293 33.03 -4.55 -6.40
N LEU A 294 32.96 -4.38 -7.72
CA LEU A 294 31.95 -4.99 -8.58
C LEU A 294 32.24 -6.48 -8.76
N LYS A 295 31.33 -7.36 -8.33
CA LYS A 295 31.47 -8.81 -8.47
C LYS A 295 30.42 -9.35 -9.44
N ALA A 296 30.88 -10.03 -10.50
CA ALA A 296 30.03 -10.74 -11.45
C ALA A 296 30.29 -12.24 -11.36
N THR A 297 29.29 -13.03 -11.00
CA THR A 297 29.40 -14.50 -10.93
C THR A 297 28.69 -15.11 -12.12
N VAL A 298 29.42 -15.94 -12.88
CA VAL A 298 28.90 -16.67 -14.03
C VAL A 298 28.76 -18.14 -13.66
N PHE A 299 27.54 -18.67 -13.76
CA PHE A 299 27.18 -20.06 -13.46
C PHE A 299 26.94 -20.83 -14.75
N ASN A 300 27.44 -22.06 -14.84
CA ASN A 300 27.16 -22.93 -15.97
C ASN A 300 25.95 -23.83 -15.69
N ASN A 301 24.92 -23.71 -16.54
CA ASN A 301 23.74 -24.56 -16.48
C ASN A 301 23.83 -25.78 -17.40
N LEU A 302 24.85 -25.85 -18.27
CA LEU A 302 25.11 -26.97 -19.15
C LEU A 302 25.98 -28.04 -18.46
N GLN A 303 25.85 -29.27 -18.95
CA GLN A 303 26.65 -30.42 -18.50
C GLN A 303 28.03 -30.49 -19.17
N LYS A 304 28.41 -29.51 -20.00
CA LYS A 304 29.71 -29.46 -20.72
C LYS A 304 30.49 -28.21 -20.34
N CYS A 305 31.81 -28.26 -20.38
CA CYS A 305 32.66 -27.10 -20.17
C CYS A 305 32.54 -26.06 -21.30
N MET A 306 32.64 -24.78 -20.94
CA MET A 306 32.68 -23.65 -21.87
C MET A 306 33.83 -22.71 -21.53
N ARG A 307 34.37 -22.01 -22.54
CA ARG A 307 35.31 -20.90 -22.34
C ARG A 307 34.54 -19.60 -22.37
N ILE A 308 34.44 -18.92 -21.22
CA ILE A 308 33.73 -17.65 -21.12
C ILE A 308 34.71 -16.47 -21.15
N ARG A 309 34.26 -15.35 -21.71
CA ARG A 309 34.90 -14.04 -21.65
C ARG A 309 33.90 -13.04 -21.10
N VAL A 310 34.31 -12.28 -20.10
CA VAL A 310 33.50 -11.23 -19.49
C VAL A 310 34.14 -9.88 -19.77
N THR A 311 33.32 -8.94 -20.22
CA THR A 311 33.72 -7.59 -20.63
C THR A 311 32.81 -6.59 -19.96
N LEU A 312 33.41 -5.64 -19.23
CA LEU A 312 32.69 -4.51 -18.67
C LEU A 312 32.90 -3.33 -19.62
N GLU A 313 31.80 -2.75 -20.10
CA GLU A 313 31.88 -1.60 -21.02
C GLU A 313 32.46 -0.38 -20.28
N GLU A 314 33.32 0.38 -20.96
CA GLU A 314 33.82 1.64 -20.41
C GLU A 314 32.66 2.62 -20.30
N VAL A 315 32.30 2.95 -19.06
CA VAL A 315 31.24 3.90 -18.79
C VAL A 315 31.90 5.27 -18.63
N ALA A 316 31.46 6.24 -19.44
CA ALA A 316 31.79 7.64 -19.17
C ALA A 316 31.43 7.94 -17.71
N HIS A 317 32.29 8.64 -16.98
CA HIS A 317 32.07 9.08 -15.59
C HIS A 317 32.29 8.04 -14.47
N PHE A 318 32.79 6.85 -14.79
CA PHE A 318 33.37 5.92 -13.82
C PHE A 318 34.85 5.65 -14.14
N GLN A 319 35.70 5.62 -13.11
CA GLN A 319 37.04 5.08 -13.27
C GLN A 319 37.01 3.57 -13.03
N LEU A 320 37.21 2.81 -14.11
CA LEU A 320 37.28 1.35 -14.07
C LEU A 320 38.74 0.91 -13.93
N LYS A 321 39.05 0.17 -12.86
CA LYS A 321 40.37 -0.47 -12.70
C LYS A 321 40.19 -1.98 -12.64
N PRO A 322 40.83 -2.75 -13.55
CA PRO A 322 40.84 -4.19 -13.44
C PRO A 322 41.56 -4.60 -12.14
N CYS A 323 41.09 -5.67 -11.50
CA CYS A 323 41.75 -6.16 -10.28
C CYS A 323 43.14 -6.72 -10.62
N LYS A 324 44.09 -6.54 -9.70
CA LYS A 324 45.50 -6.94 -9.90
C LYS A 324 45.60 -8.44 -10.17
N GLY A 325 46.07 -8.82 -11.35
CA GLY A 325 46.25 -10.22 -11.76
C GLY A 325 44.98 -10.96 -12.21
N CYS A 326 43.85 -10.27 -12.33
CA CYS A 326 42.60 -10.88 -12.76
C CYS A 326 42.57 -11.16 -14.26
N VAL A 327 42.11 -12.36 -14.60
CA VAL A 327 41.90 -12.79 -15.99
C VAL A 327 40.41 -12.85 -16.26
N TYR A 328 39.96 -12.10 -17.25
CA TYR A 328 38.53 -11.97 -17.60
C TYR A 328 38.07 -13.00 -18.64
N SER A 329 38.91 -13.99 -18.94
CA SER A 329 38.52 -15.19 -19.67
C SER A 329 38.91 -16.42 -18.87
N SER A 330 37.96 -17.33 -18.66
CA SER A 330 38.18 -18.55 -17.90
C SER A 330 37.36 -19.70 -18.47
N CYS A 331 37.83 -20.92 -18.22
CA CYS A 331 37.01 -22.12 -18.35
C CYS A 331 35.97 -22.16 -17.24
N LEU A 332 34.77 -22.62 -17.59
CA LEU A 332 33.63 -22.80 -16.70
C LEU A 332 32.99 -24.16 -17.01
N CYS A 333 33.18 -25.13 -16.12
CA CYS A 333 32.71 -26.50 -16.28
C CYS A 333 31.31 -26.73 -15.67
N ALA A 334 30.76 -27.93 -15.84
CA ALA A 334 29.39 -28.25 -15.43
C ALA A 334 29.19 -28.03 -13.92
N GLY A 335 28.16 -27.27 -13.55
CA GLY A 335 27.86 -26.96 -12.15
C GLY A 335 28.88 -26.03 -11.47
N GLU A 336 29.90 -25.55 -12.18
CA GLU A 336 30.84 -24.56 -11.64
C GLU A 336 30.26 -23.14 -11.71
N ALA A 337 30.77 -22.30 -10.81
CA ALA A 337 30.60 -20.85 -10.82
C ALA A 337 31.97 -20.17 -10.81
N LYS A 338 32.16 -19.12 -11.62
CA LYS A 338 33.37 -18.29 -11.60
C LYS A 338 32.99 -16.83 -11.36
N THR A 339 33.69 -16.17 -10.44
CA THR A 339 33.46 -14.77 -10.10
C THR A 339 34.58 -13.90 -10.63
N PHE A 340 34.20 -12.84 -11.34
CA PHE A 340 35.07 -11.80 -11.89
C PHE A 340 34.88 -10.50 -11.12
N GLN A 341 35.95 -9.72 -10.95
CA GLN A 341 35.92 -8.53 -10.10
C GLN A 341 36.50 -7.30 -10.80
N TRP A 342 35.95 -6.12 -10.47
CA TRP A 342 36.46 -4.81 -10.92
C TRP A 342 36.37 -3.82 -9.77
N SER A 343 37.35 -2.92 -9.67
CA SER A 343 37.27 -1.75 -8.79
C SER A 343 36.67 -0.60 -9.58
N VAL A 344 35.52 -0.09 -9.12
CA VAL A 344 34.75 0.95 -9.82
C VAL A 344 34.64 2.17 -8.93
N THR A 345 35.19 3.31 -9.37
CA THR A 345 35.14 4.59 -8.65
C THR A 345 34.11 5.53 -9.27
N ALA A 346 33.17 6.03 -8.48
CA ALA A 346 32.12 6.93 -8.93
C ALA A 346 32.60 8.40 -8.99
N GLU A 347 32.68 9.00 -10.17
CA GLU A 347 33.23 10.37 -10.31
C GLU A 347 32.15 11.46 -10.47
N GLN A 348 31.04 11.16 -11.13
CA GLN A 348 29.97 12.14 -11.39
C GLN A 348 28.65 11.73 -10.72
N LEU A 349 27.82 12.72 -10.37
CA LEU A 349 26.50 12.51 -9.79
C LEU A 349 25.48 12.11 -10.86
N GLY A 350 24.49 11.29 -10.48
CA GLY A 350 23.34 10.96 -11.34
C GLY A 350 23.05 9.46 -11.46
N LEU A 351 22.13 9.12 -12.36
CA LEU A 351 21.80 7.75 -12.72
C LEU A 351 22.71 7.29 -13.86
N MET A 352 23.38 6.15 -13.67
CA MET A 352 24.37 5.66 -14.62
C MET A 352 24.15 4.19 -14.95
N ASN A 353 24.42 3.82 -16.21
CA ASN A 353 24.29 2.45 -16.69
C ASN A 353 25.62 1.72 -16.53
N ILE A 354 25.59 0.56 -15.87
CA ILE A 354 26.68 -0.41 -15.87
C ILE A 354 26.29 -1.57 -16.79
N THR A 355 27.02 -1.72 -17.88
CA THR A 355 26.77 -2.74 -18.89
C THR A 355 27.87 -3.80 -18.87
N LEU A 356 27.49 -5.03 -18.54
CA LEU A 356 28.34 -6.20 -18.52
C LEU A 356 27.96 -7.12 -19.67
N SER A 357 28.94 -7.50 -20.48
CA SER A 357 28.81 -8.41 -21.61
C SER A 357 29.61 -9.69 -21.33
N THR A 358 28.92 -10.83 -21.28
CA THR A 358 29.52 -12.15 -21.09
C THR A 358 29.28 -12.99 -22.33
N GLU A 359 30.31 -13.63 -22.86
CA GLU A 359 30.19 -14.45 -24.07
C GLU A 359 30.98 -15.77 -23.98
N ALA A 360 30.44 -16.83 -24.56
CA ALA A 360 31.12 -18.09 -24.79
C ALA A 360 31.97 -17.99 -26.06
N VAL A 361 33.29 -18.13 -25.93
CA VAL A 361 34.27 -17.93 -27.00
C VAL A 361 34.73 -19.28 -27.55
N ALA A 362 34.81 -19.40 -28.87
CA ALA A 362 35.43 -20.55 -29.52
C ALA A 362 36.96 -20.52 -29.28
N THR A 363 37.52 -21.57 -28.69
CA THR A 363 38.96 -21.71 -28.48
C THR A 363 39.43 -23.15 -28.76
N LYS A 364 40.71 -23.27 -29.15
CA LYS A 364 41.40 -24.57 -29.30
C LYS A 364 42.05 -25.04 -27.98
N GLU A 365 42.14 -24.15 -26.98
CA GLU A 365 42.64 -24.49 -25.64
C GLU A 365 41.62 -25.38 -24.92
N LEU A 366 42.08 -26.50 -24.36
CA LEU A 366 41.24 -27.39 -23.57
C LEU A 366 40.89 -26.75 -22.23
N CYS A 367 39.65 -26.98 -21.78
CA CYS A 367 39.22 -26.68 -20.42
C CYS A 367 39.38 -27.95 -19.59
N GLY A 368 40.56 -28.12 -18.98
CA GLY A 368 40.95 -29.41 -18.40
C GLY A 368 41.24 -30.42 -19.50
N GLU A 369 40.43 -31.47 -19.61
CA GLU A 369 40.54 -32.52 -20.64
C GLU A 369 39.48 -32.38 -21.76
N GLU A 370 38.54 -31.43 -21.64
CA GLU A 370 37.41 -31.28 -22.58
C GLU A 370 37.61 -30.10 -23.55
N ILE A 371 37.11 -30.27 -24.79
CA ILE A 371 36.98 -29.17 -25.75
C ILE A 371 35.79 -28.30 -25.35
N PRO A 372 35.98 -26.99 -25.11
CA PRO A 372 34.89 -26.12 -24.67
C PRO A 372 33.79 -26.00 -25.73
N LEU A 373 32.54 -26.19 -25.29
CA LEU A 373 31.34 -26.02 -26.12
C LEU A 373 31.05 -24.53 -26.34
N VAL A 374 30.62 -24.18 -27.55
CA VAL A 374 29.97 -22.90 -27.83
C VAL A 374 28.49 -23.15 -28.12
N PRO A 375 27.56 -22.66 -27.28
CA PRO A 375 26.14 -22.88 -27.49
C PRO A 375 25.65 -22.12 -28.72
N LYS A 376 24.80 -22.76 -29.54
CA LYS A 376 24.27 -22.18 -30.79
C LYS A 376 23.30 -21.03 -30.55
N GLN A 377 22.63 -21.01 -29.40
CA GLN A 377 21.71 -19.98 -28.94
C GLN A 377 22.15 -19.52 -27.55
N GLY A 378 22.07 -18.21 -27.25
CA GLY A 378 22.50 -17.67 -25.97
C GLY A 378 24.02 -17.65 -25.78
N GLN A 379 24.79 -17.51 -26.87
CA GLN A 379 26.26 -17.43 -26.82
C GLN A 379 26.75 -16.20 -26.04
N LYS A 380 26.02 -15.08 -26.12
CA LYS A 380 26.34 -13.81 -25.49
C LYS A 380 25.16 -13.34 -24.65
N ASP A 381 25.42 -12.91 -23.43
CA ASP A 381 24.46 -12.28 -22.53
C ASP A 381 24.95 -10.88 -22.16
N VAL A 382 24.06 -9.89 -22.21
CA VAL A 382 24.38 -8.49 -21.88
C VAL A 382 23.43 -8.02 -20.79
N ILE A 383 23.98 -7.62 -19.65
CA ILE A 383 23.22 -7.12 -18.51
C ILE A 383 23.54 -5.65 -18.33
N THR A 384 22.51 -4.81 -18.39
CA THR A 384 22.61 -3.39 -18.06
C THR A 384 21.83 -3.12 -16.78
N LYS A 385 22.51 -2.59 -15.75
CA LYS A 385 21.87 -2.17 -14.50
C LYS A 385 22.14 -0.70 -14.23
N LEU A 386 21.12 -0.01 -13.71
CA LEU A 386 21.21 1.39 -13.29
C LEU A 386 21.74 1.47 -11.86
N ILE A 387 22.73 2.34 -11.63
CA ILE A 387 23.20 2.71 -10.29
C ILE A 387 23.02 4.22 -10.10
N GLN A 388 22.52 4.59 -8.93
CA GLN A 388 22.42 5.99 -8.52
C GLN A 388 23.69 6.42 -7.77
N VAL A 389 24.41 7.39 -8.32
CA VAL A 389 25.52 8.08 -7.65
C VAL A 389 24.99 9.31 -6.93
N ARG A 390 25.16 9.35 -5.61
CA ARG A 390 24.65 10.39 -4.71
C ARG A 390 25.78 11.32 -4.26
N PRO A 391 25.49 12.61 -4.03
CA PRO A 391 26.44 13.50 -3.37
C PRO A 391 26.65 13.09 -1.91
N GLU A 392 27.80 13.45 -1.36
CA GLU A 392 28.06 13.32 0.08
C GLU A 392 27.24 14.33 0.90
N GLY A 393 27.16 14.14 2.22
CA GLY A 393 26.45 15.03 3.13
C GLY A 393 24.92 14.96 3.01
N VAL A 394 24.24 15.95 3.59
CA VAL A 394 22.77 15.97 3.68
C VAL A 394 22.17 16.92 2.66
N LEU A 395 21.09 16.47 2.01
CA LEU A 395 20.32 17.26 1.06
C LEU A 395 19.58 18.40 1.78
N VAL A 396 19.85 19.63 1.36
CA VAL A 396 19.10 20.83 1.75
C VAL A 396 18.28 21.27 0.55
N GLU A 397 16.97 21.36 0.75
CA GLU A 397 16.03 21.88 -0.23
C GLU A 397 15.44 23.20 0.24
N LYS A 398 15.37 24.16 -0.67
CA LYS A 398 14.79 25.48 -0.45
C LYS A 398 13.82 25.78 -1.58
N ALA A 399 12.61 26.21 -1.24
CA ALA A 399 11.59 26.57 -2.21
C ALA A 399 11.19 28.04 -2.02
N HIS A 400 11.00 28.75 -3.13
CA HIS A 400 10.43 30.09 -3.17
C HIS A 400 9.25 30.06 -4.14
N SER A 401 8.07 30.42 -3.66
CA SER A 401 6.82 30.31 -4.40
C SER A 401 6.09 31.64 -4.41
N SER A 402 5.46 31.96 -5.52
CA SER A 402 4.79 33.24 -5.73
C SER A 402 3.59 33.13 -6.63
N ILE A 403 2.57 33.95 -6.35
CA ILE A 403 1.41 34.13 -7.23
C ILE A 403 1.57 35.49 -7.93
N LEU A 404 1.69 35.47 -9.25
CA LEU A 404 1.81 36.67 -10.06
C LEU A 404 0.50 36.90 -10.83
N CYS A 405 -0.22 37.95 -10.45
CA CYS A 405 -1.46 38.39 -11.09
C CYS A 405 -1.21 39.68 -11.86
N PRO A 406 -0.95 39.63 -13.19
CA PRO A 406 -0.76 40.83 -14.00
C PRO A 406 -2.02 41.70 -13.99
N LYS A 407 -1.83 43.01 -13.90
CA LYS A 407 -2.92 44.00 -14.05
C LYS A 407 -2.92 44.49 -15.50
N LYS A 408 -4.08 44.90 -16.03
CA LYS A 408 -4.20 45.38 -17.42
C LYS A 408 -3.11 46.41 -17.74
N GLY A 409 -2.19 46.06 -18.65
CA GLY A 409 -1.10 46.91 -19.12
C GLY A 409 0.22 46.83 -18.35
N ASN A 410 0.26 46.26 -17.13
CA ASN A 410 1.46 46.19 -16.30
C ASN A 410 1.81 44.72 -15.96
N PRO A 411 3.05 44.27 -16.25
CA PRO A 411 3.48 42.95 -15.82
C PRO A 411 3.53 42.87 -14.29
N ALA A 412 3.19 41.70 -13.75
CA ALA A 412 3.52 41.35 -12.38
C ALA A 412 4.93 40.76 -12.39
N GLU A 413 5.81 41.27 -11.53
CA GLU A 413 7.22 40.85 -11.52
C GLU A 413 7.75 40.61 -10.11
N GLU A 414 8.70 39.70 -10.01
CA GLU A 414 9.40 39.38 -8.77
C GLU A 414 10.84 38.96 -9.05
N SER A 415 11.76 39.41 -8.20
CA SER A 415 13.16 39.01 -8.27
C SER A 415 13.48 37.96 -7.21
N VAL A 416 14.12 36.87 -7.61
CA VAL A 416 14.47 35.74 -6.75
C VAL A 416 15.98 35.51 -6.79
N SER A 417 16.64 35.66 -5.64
CA SER A 417 18.09 35.50 -5.52
C SER A 417 18.45 34.12 -4.94
N LEU A 418 19.02 33.25 -5.78
CA LEU A 418 19.51 31.93 -5.36
C LEU A 418 20.90 32.04 -4.75
N VAL A 419 20.97 32.02 -3.42
CA VAL A 419 22.23 32.13 -2.65
C VAL A 419 22.65 30.76 -2.11
N LEU A 420 23.92 30.42 -2.32
CA LEU A 420 24.54 29.20 -1.79
C LEU A 420 25.35 29.49 -0.51
N PRO A 421 25.29 28.63 0.51
CA PRO A 421 26.20 28.73 1.65
C PRO A 421 27.64 28.35 1.23
N ARG A 422 28.63 28.66 2.08
CA ARG A 422 30.05 28.40 1.78
C ARG A 422 30.44 26.92 1.80
N ASN A 423 29.68 26.09 2.51
CA ASN A 423 29.95 24.67 2.76
C ASN A 423 29.15 23.72 1.85
N VAL A 424 28.91 24.10 0.60
CA VAL A 424 28.19 23.25 -0.36
C VAL A 424 29.11 22.22 -0.99
N VAL A 425 28.63 20.99 -1.13
CA VAL A 425 29.30 19.93 -1.88
C VAL A 425 29.30 20.26 -3.37
N GLU A 426 30.46 20.27 -4.01
CA GLU A 426 30.59 20.57 -5.45
C GLU A 426 29.74 19.62 -6.30
N GLY A 427 29.16 20.15 -7.39
CA GLY A 427 28.30 19.39 -8.30
C GLY A 427 26.91 19.03 -7.76
N SER A 428 26.65 19.17 -6.46
CA SER A 428 25.33 18.84 -5.86
C SER A 428 24.23 19.86 -6.16
N VAL A 429 24.63 21.08 -6.53
CA VAL A 429 23.74 22.22 -6.76
C VAL A 429 22.89 22.01 -7.99
N ARG A 430 21.58 22.11 -7.81
CA ARG A 430 20.60 22.14 -8.91
C ARG A 430 19.43 23.02 -8.53
N ALA A 431 18.94 23.80 -9.48
CA ALA A 431 17.71 24.55 -9.28
C ALA A 431 16.75 24.41 -10.46
N THR A 432 15.47 24.44 -10.16
CA THR A 432 14.39 24.30 -11.13
C THR A 432 13.36 25.39 -10.91
N VAL A 433 12.83 25.93 -12.00
CA VAL A 433 11.65 26.79 -11.98
C VAL A 433 10.46 26.02 -12.52
N SER A 434 9.35 26.04 -11.79
CA SER A 434 8.06 25.46 -12.15
C SER A 434 7.03 26.57 -12.32
N VAL A 435 6.23 26.51 -13.38
CA VAL A 435 5.14 27.46 -13.67
C VAL A 435 3.85 26.68 -13.92
N THR A 436 2.76 27.11 -13.29
CA THR A 436 1.41 26.55 -13.47
C THR A 436 0.38 27.67 -13.43
N GLY A 437 -0.74 27.51 -14.14
CA GLY A 437 -1.87 28.45 -14.08
C GLY A 437 -2.81 28.18 -12.90
N ASP A 438 -2.61 27.07 -12.21
CA ASP A 438 -3.44 26.63 -11.10
C ASP A 438 -2.65 26.53 -9.80
N LEU A 439 -3.24 27.05 -8.72
CA LEU A 439 -2.69 27.03 -7.36
C LEU A 439 -2.48 25.59 -6.86
N MET A 440 -3.34 24.66 -7.27
CA MET A 440 -3.28 23.25 -6.88
C MET A 440 -2.43 22.40 -7.83
N GLY A 441 -1.85 22.99 -8.89
CA GLY A 441 -1.12 22.26 -9.93
C GLY A 441 0.06 21.44 -9.39
N MET A 442 0.84 22.00 -8.45
CA MET A 442 1.96 21.27 -7.84
C MET A 442 1.52 20.10 -6.98
N ALA A 443 0.45 20.29 -6.19
CA ALA A 443 -0.09 19.23 -5.34
C ALA A 443 -0.68 18.08 -6.18
N LEU A 444 -1.30 18.42 -7.32
CA LEU A 444 -1.83 17.46 -8.30
C LEU A 444 -0.75 16.60 -8.96
N GLN A 445 0.41 17.17 -9.26
CA GLN A 445 1.51 16.43 -9.87
C GLN A 445 2.10 15.40 -8.90
N ASN A 446 2.19 15.76 -7.61
CA ASN A 446 2.91 15.01 -6.56
C ASN A 446 1.98 14.45 -5.47
N LEU A 447 0.80 13.93 -5.82
CA LEU A 447 -0.20 13.41 -4.86
C LEU A 447 0.36 12.36 -3.88
N ASP A 448 1.40 11.64 -4.27
CA ASP A 448 2.09 10.59 -3.52
C ASP A 448 3.30 11.09 -2.71
N HIS A 449 3.71 12.35 -2.87
CA HIS A 449 4.93 12.91 -2.28
C HIS A 449 4.75 14.34 -1.74
N LEU A 450 3.55 14.69 -1.27
CA LEU A 450 3.25 16.03 -0.72
C LEU A 450 4.08 16.37 0.52
N VAL A 451 4.43 15.37 1.32
CA VAL A 451 5.20 15.50 2.56
C VAL A 451 6.42 14.59 2.50
N GLN A 452 7.60 15.09 2.88
CA GLN A 452 8.88 14.36 2.83
C GLN A 452 9.08 13.38 3.99
N LEU A 453 8.04 13.13 4.79
CA LEU A 453 8.12 12.33 6.00
C LEU A 453 7.85 10.85 5.68
N PRO A 454 8.59 9.90 6.29
CA PRO A 454 8.34 8.46 6.16
C PRO A 454 6.86 8.07 6.43
N HIS A 455 6.37 7.01 5.78
CA HIS A 455 4.94 6.64 5.74
C HIS A 455 4.65 5.33 6.49
N GLY A 456 4.74 5.38 7.82
CA GLY A 456 4.67 4.22 8.70
C GLY A 456 3.49 4.16 9.68
N CYS A 457 2.67 5.19 9.85
CA CYS A 457 1.57 5.17 10.84
C CYS A 457 0.20 5.53 10.24
N GLY A 458 -0.86 5.27 11.01
CA GLY A 458 -2.24 5.56 10.62
C GLY A 458 -2.50 7.04 10.37
N GLU A 459 -1.81 7.97 11.06
CA GLU A 459 -1.90 9.40 10.74
C GLU A 459 -1.23 9.73 9.40
N GLN A 460 -0.02 9.20 9.17
CA GLN A 460 0.77 9.43 7.97
C GLN A 460 0.06 9.00 6.70
N ASN A 461 -0.63 7.85 6.75
CA ASN A 461 -1.43 7.40 5.63
C ASN A 461 -2.58 8.38 5.33
N MET A 462 -3.19 8.98 6.35
CA MET A 462 -4.25 9.98 6.16
C MET A 462 -3.77 11.29 5.54
N VAL A 463 -2.48 11.61 5.64
CA VAL A 463 -1.86 12.80 5.03
C VAL A 463 -1.72 12.68 3.53
N LEU A 464 -1.58 11.45 3.03
CA LEU A 464 -1.67 11.18 1.59
C LEU A 464 -3.13 11.07 1.15
N PHE A 465 -3.99 10.49 1.98
CA PHE A 465 -5.39 10.28 1.66
C PHE A 465 -6.20 11.59 1.57
N ALA A 466 -6.12 12.46 2.59
CA ALA A 466 -7.00 13.61 2.73
C ALA A 466 -6.81 14.67 1.63
N PRO A 467 -5.57 15.08 1.25
CA PRO A 467 -5.37 16.04 0.16
C PRO A 467 -5.94 15.57 -1.18
N ILE A 468 -5.89 14.26 -1.48
CA ILE A 468 -6.47 13.71 -2.71
C ILE A 468 -7.98 13.95 -2.75
N VAL A 469 -8.67 13.82 -1.61
CA VAL A 469 -10.11 14.11 -1.51
C VAL A 469 -10.38 15.58 -1.80
N TYR A 470 -9.63 16.50 -1.20
CA TYR A 470 -9.81 17.95 -1.41
C TYR A 470 -9.49 18.37 -2.84
N VAL A 471 -8.47 17.76 -3.45
CA VAL A 471 -8.13 17.96 -4.86
C VAL A 471 -9.25 17.49 -5.78
N LEU A 472 -9.84 16.32 -5.53
CA LEU A 472 -10.99 15.83 -6.30
C LEU A 472 -12.20 16.75 -6.17
N GLN A 473 -12.54 17.19 -4.95
CA GLN A 473 -13.62 18.14 -4.70
C GLN A 473 -13.38 19.47 -5.43
N TYR A 474 -12.14 19.98 -5.44
CA TYR A 474 -11.75 21.18 -6.16
C TYR A 474 -11.95 21.02 -7.67
N LEU A 475 -11.40 19.96 -8.26
CA LEU A 475 -11.48 19.70 -9.69
C LEU A 475 -12.93 19.46 -10.15
N GLU A 476 -13.74 18.82 -9.32
CA GLU A 476 -15.17 18.63 -9.58
C GLU A 476 -15.92 19.96 -9.58
N LYS A 477 -15.72 20.80 -8.55
CA LYS A 477 -16.36 22.13 -8.46
C LYS A 477 -15.96 23.06 -9.60
N THR A 478 -14.70 23.01 -10.03
CA THR A 478 -14.20 23.82 -11.15
C THR A 478 -14.43 23.19 -12.51
N ARG A 479 -15.03 21.99 -12.58
CA ARG A 479 -15.28 21.22 -13.82
C ARG A 479 -14.02 20.91 -14.63
N GLN A 480 -12.90 20.70 -13.94
CA GLN A 480 -11.60 20.36 -14.51
C GLN A 480 -11.19 18.90 -14.28
N LEU A 481 -12.06 18.07 -13.69
CA LEU A 481 -11.77 16.66 -13.40
C LEU A 481 -11.79 15.80 -14.67
N SER A 482 -10.61 15.38 -15.14
CA SER A 482 -10.50 14.42 -16.25
C SER A 482 -10.67 12.97 -15.76
N PRO A 483 -11.11 12.03 -16.64
CA PRO A 483 -11.18 10.61 -16.30
C PRO A 483 -9.84 10.03 -15.83
N GLU A 484 -8.73 10.43 -16.45
CA GLU A 484 -7.39 9.93 -16.11
C GLU A 484 -6.96 10.36 -14.71
N ILE A 485 -7.19 11.62 -14.35
CA ILE A 485 -6.90 12.14 -13.00
C ILE A 485 -7.80 11.44 -11.98
N LYS A 486 -9.08 11.24 -12.31
CA LYS A 486 -10.03 10.55 -11.44
C LYS A 486 -9.62 9.11 -11.18
N ASP A 487 -9.22 8.36 -12.21
CA ASP A 487 -8.80 6.97 -12.06
C ASP A 487 -7.51 6.85 -11.24
N ARG A 488 -6.52 7.73 -11.49
CA ARG A 488 -5.28 7.79 -10.69
C ARG A 488 -5.58 8.12 -9.23
N ALA A 489 -6.38 9.15 -8.96
CA ALA A 489 -6.73 9.58 -7.61
C ALA A 489 -7.55 8.54 -6.86
N THR A 490 -8.54 7.92 -7.50
CA THR A 490 -9.35 6.86 -6.88
C THR A 490 -8.54 5.59 -6.61
N GLY A 491 -7.53 5.28 -7.43
CA GLY A 491 -6.54 4.24 -7.16
C GLY A 491 -5.80 4.47 -5.85
N PHE A 492 -5.28 5.68 -5.64
CA PHE A 492 -4.64 6.06 -4.38
C PHE A 492 -5.60 6.04 -3.19
N LEU A 493 -6.82 6.55 -3.34
CA LEU A 493 -7.82 6.52 -2.26
C LEU A 493 -8.20 5.08 -1.87
N ARG A 494 -8.39 4.16 -2.82
CA ARG A 494 -8.66 2.74 -2.51
C ARG A 494 -7.50 2.11 -1.75
N ASN A 495 -6.27 2.36 -2.17
CA ASN A 495 -5.08 1.85 -1.48
C ASN A 495 -4.96 2.43 -0.07
N GLY A 496 -5.07 3.76 0.06
CA GLY A 496 -5.01 4.46 1.35
C GLY A 496 -6.13 4.01 2.31
N TYR A 497 -7.34 3.77 1.82
CA TYR A 497 -8.42 3.20 2.62
C TYR A 497 -8.06 1.81 3.16
N GLN A 498 -7.59 0.89 2.30
CA GLN A 498 -7.20 -0.46 2.72
C GLN A 498 -6.05 -0.44 3.73
N ILE A 499 -5.05 0.43 3.52
CA ILE A 499 -3.96 0.63 4.48
C ILE A 499 -4.52 1.14 5.81
N GLN A 500 -5.45 2.10 5.79
CA GLN A 500 -6.00 2.69 7.01
C GLN A 500 -6.76 1.68 7.88
N LEU A 501 -7.43 0.71 7.26
CA LEU A 501 -8.13 -0.36 7.99
C LEU A 501 -7.20 -1.22 8.84
N HIS A 502 -5.90 -1.30 8.53
CA HIS A 502 -4.92 -2.01 9.35
C HIS A 502 -4.67 -1.32 10.70
N TYR A 503 -5.03 -0.04 10.81
CA TYR A 503 -4.91 0.77 12.02
C TYR A 503 -6.23 0.87 12.80
N GLN A 504 -7.26 0.15 12.37
CA GLN A 504 -8.55 0.08 13.04
C GLN A 504 -8.53 -0.93 14.19
N HIS A 505 -9.15 -0.56 15.31
CA HIS A 505 -9.41 -1.43 16.45
C HIS A 505 -10.74 -2.19 16.30
N PRO A 506 -10.93 -3.32 17.02
CA PRO A 506 -12.18 -4.07 17.00
C PRO A 506 -13.42 -3.28 17.44
N ASP A 507 -13.23 -2.22 18.24
CA ASP A 507 -14.29 -1.32 18.71
C ASP A 507 -14.66 -0.22 17.69
N GLY A 508 -14.00 -0.20 16.53
CA GLY A 508 -14.22 0.75 15.45
C GLY A 508 -13.32 1.98 15.47
N SER A 509 -12.54 2.19 16.54
CA SER A 509 -11.63 3.32 16.68
C SER A 509 -10.35 3.15 15.87
N TYR A 510 -9.60 4.24 15.67
CA TYR A 510 -8.32 4.24 14.96
C TYR A 510 -7.20 4.75 15.88
N SER A 511 -5.99 4.22 15.72
CA SER A 511 -4.79 4.65 16.44
C SER A 511 -3.59 4.68 15.50
N GLU A 512 -2.51 5.33 15.91
CA GLU A 512 -1.32 5.53 15.07
C GLU A 512 -0.68 4.19 14.65
N PHE A 513 -0.65 3.19 15.53
CA PHE A 513 -0.07 1.87 15.25
C PHE A 513 -1.07 0.71 15.30
N GLY A 514 -2.38 1.01 15.30
CA GLY A 514 -3.45 0.01 15.29
C GLY A 514 -3.51 -0.79 16.59
N ILE A 515 -3.74 -2.11 16.48
CA ILE A 515 -3.89 -3.02 17.64
C ILE A 515 -2.59 -3.11 18.48
N LYS A 516 -1.46 -2.57 17.99
CA LYS A 516 -0.23 -2.43 18.81
C LYS A 516 -0.36 -1.38 19.91
N ASP A 517 -1.25 -0.42 19.74
CA ASP A 517 -1.62 0.54 20.78
C ASP A 517 -2.72 -0.07 21.64
N GLU A 518 -2.72 0.23 22.95
CA GLU A 518 -3.68 -0.36 23.88
C GLU A 518 -5.10 0.18 23.68
N TYR A 519 -5.22 1.42 23.21
CA TYR A 519 -6.48 2.14 23.03
C TYR A 519 -6.50 2.91 21.71
N GLY A 520 -7.72 3.07 21.16
CA GLY A 520 -7.98 4.01 20.07
C GLY A 520 -7.67 5.46 20.44
N ASN A 521 -7.39 6.26 19.42
CA ASN A 521 -7.11 7.68 19.52
C ASN A 521 -8.33 8.50 19.06
N THR A 522 -8.89 9.30 19.96
CA THR A 522 -10.09 10.13 19.70
C THR A 522 -9.91 11.15 18.59
N TRP A 523 -8.75 11.79 18.52
CA TRP A 523 -8.45 12.76 17.48
C TRP A 523 -8.26 12.10 16.12
N LEU A 524 -7.46 11.03 16.05
CA LEU A 524 -7.21 10.32 14.79
C LEU A 524 -8.49 9.67 14.26
N THR A 525 -9.31 9.09 15.14
CA THR A 525 -10.61 8.52 14.77
C THR A 525 -11.51 9.58 14.12
N ALA A 526 -11.60 10.78 14.71
CA ALA A 526 -12.37 11.88 14.13
C ALA A 526 -11.79 12.34 12.79
N PHE A 527 -10.45 12.41 12.66
CA PHE A 527 -9.79 12.77 11.41
C PHE A 527 -10.05 11.74 10.28
N VAL A 528 -9.98 10.45 10.59
CA VAL A 528 -10.27 9.36 9.65
C VAL A 528 -11.73 9.43 9.19
N VAL A 529 -12.68 9.54 10.13
CA VAL A 529 -14.11 9.63 9.81
C VAL A 529 -14.41 10.82 8.91
N LYS A 530 -13.88 12.00 9.25
CA LYS A 530 -14.00 13.22 8.44
C LYS A 530 -13.61 12.98 6.98
N CYS A 531 -12.44 12.38 6.77
CA CYS A 531 -11.90 12.15 5.43
C CYS A 531 -12.64 11.03 4.68
N PHE A 532 -13.01 9.94 5.38
CA PHE A 532 -13.74 8.83 4.78
C PHE A 532 -15.12 9.27 4.29
N VAL A 533 -15.86 10.04 5.10
CA VAL A 533 -17.17 10.53 4.67
C VAL A 533 -17.05 11.43 3.43
N GLN A 534 -16.04 12.29 3.38
CA GLN A 534 -15.78 13.15 2.22
C GLN A 534 -15.29 12.39 0.98
N ALA A 535 -14.74 11.18 1.13
CA ALA A 535 -14.27 10.33 0.04
C ALA A 535 -15.36 9.43 -0.57
N LYS A 536 -16.51 9.24 0.12
CA LYS A 536 -17.64 8.39 -0.35
C LYS A 536 -18.13 8.68 -1.78
N PRO A 537 -18.17 9.94 -2.26
CA PRO A 537 -18.61 10.23 -3.63
C PRO A 537 -17.69 9.61 -4.71
N TYR A 538 -16.43 9.32 -4.37
CA TYR A 538 -15.40 8.89 -5.32
C TYR A 538 -15.06 7.40 -5.22
N ILE A 539 -15.15 6.81 -4.03
CA ILE A 539 -14.84 5.39 -3.78
C ILE A 539 -15.88 4.72 -2.89
N TYR A 540 -16.04 3.40 -3.04
CA TYR A 540 -16.87 2.61 -2.13
C TYR A 540 -16.19 2.49 -0.76
N LEU A 541 -16.93 2.85 0.28
CA LEU A 541 -16.54 2.75 1.68
C LEU A 541 -17.67 2.08 2.45
N ASP A 542 -17.32 1.16 3.35
CA ASP A 542 -18.32 0.47 4.15
C ASP A 542 -18.91 1.44 5.19
N ASN A 543 -20.22 1.64 5.14
CA ASN A 543 -20.93 2.48 6.09
C ASN A 543 -20.83 1.92 7.52
N GLN A 544 -20.74 0.61 7.72
CA GLN A 544 -20.63 0.01 9.05
C GLN A 544 -19.35 0.44 9.76
N ILE A 545 -18.23 0.54 9.02
CA ILE A 545 -16.93 0.96 9.56
C ILE A 545 -16.98 2.42 10.04
N ILE A 546 -17.61 3.29 9.27
CA ILE A 546 -17.75 4.71 9.61
C ILE A 546 -18.70 4.88 10.80
N GLN A 547 -19.82 4.14 10.82
CA GLN A 547 -20.77 4.20 11.93
C GLN A 547 -20.18 3.65 13.23
N ALA A 548 -19.35 2.60 13.18
CA ALA A 548 -18.65 2.09 14.36
C ALA A 548 -17.73 3.16 14.96
N ALA A 549 -16.94 3.85 14.13
CA ALA A 549 -16.05 4.93 14.58
C ALA A 549 -16.83 6.13 15.16
N LEU A 550 -17.94 6.53 14.54
CA LEU A 550 -18.83 7.59 15.05
C LEU A 550 -19.46 7.20 16.40
N THR A 551 -19.98 5.97 16.50
CA THR A 551 -20.57 5.44 17.76
C THR A 551 -19.54 5.44 18.89
N TRP A 552 -18.29 5.08 18.58
CA TRP A 552 -17.20 5.09 19.54
C TRP A 552 -16.84 6.51 20.00
N LEU A 553 -16.82 7.49 19.09
CA LEU A 553 -16.61 8.91 19.46
C LEU A 553 -17.73 9.44 20.36
N GLU A 554 -18.99 9.09 20.06
CA GLU A 554 -20.15 9.47 20.87
C GLU A 554 -20.10 8.87 22.27
N PHE A 555 -19.65 7.63 22.40
CA PHE A 555 -19.45 6.96 23.69
C PHE A 555 -18.45 7.71 24.59
N HIS A 556 -17.45 8.35 24.00
CA HIS A 556 -16.45 9.16 24.72
C HIS A 556 -16.83 10.63 24.90
N GLN A 557 -18.06 11.02 24.56
CA GLN A 557 -18.59 12.36 24.86
C GLN A 557 -18.99 12.48 26.34
N LEU A 558 -18.42 13.45 27.05
CA LEU A 558 -18.65 13.71 28.46
C LEU A 558 -20.03 14.32 28.73
N PRO A 559 -20.54 14.26 29.98
CA PRO A 559 -21.78 14.94 30.36
C PRO A 559 -21.77 16.45 30.08
N SER A 560 -20.60 17.09 30.16
CA SER A 560 -20.37 18.50 29.80
C SER A 560 -20.61 18.79 28.31
N GLY A 561 -20.59 17.76 27.45
CA GLY A 561 -20.68 17.87 25.99
C GLY A 561 -19.31 17.87 25.29
N CYS A 562 -18.22 18.10 26.01
CA CYS A 562 -16.86 17.93 25.50
C CYS A 562 -16.50 16.45 25.31
N PHE A 563 -15.36 16.18 24.67
CA PHE A 563 -14.91 14.81 24.40
C PHE A 563 -13.73 14.44 25.29
N ARG A 564 -13.73 13.20 25.78
CA ARG A 564 -12.59 12.66 26.54
C ARG A 564 -11.41 12.46 25.61
N ASN A 565 -10.22 12.90 26.02
CA ASN A 565 -8.98 12.57 25.30
C ASN A 565 -8.57 11.12 25.63
N VAL A 566 -8.83 10.20 24.70
CA VAL A 566 -8.43 8.78 24.78
C VAL A 566 -7.39 8.50 23.71
N GLY A 567 -6.37 7.70 24.07
CA GLY A 567 -5.21 7.39 23.23
C GLY A 567 -4.03 8.33 23.46
N GLN A 568 -2.90 8.06 22.79
CA GLN A 568 -1.73 8.95 22.83
C GLN A 568 -1.80 9.99 21.71
N LEU A 569 -2.27 11.20 22.03
CA LEU A 569 -2.33 12.29 21.06
C LEU A 569 -0.96 12.92 20.80
N PHE A 570 -0.17 12.51 19.80
CA PHE A 570 1.22 12.98 19.70
C PHE A 570 1.37 14.49 19.42
N HIS A 571 0.38 15.16 18.83
CA HIS A 571 0.41 16.61 18.59
C HIS A 571 0.27 17.43 19.90
N THR A 572 1.38 17.97 20.43
CA THR A 572 1.36 18.68 21.73
C THR A 572 0.52 19.95 21.75
N PHE A 573 0.30 20.65 20.64
CA PHE A 573 -0.60 21.82 20.64
C PHE A 573 -2.08 21.43 20.85
N MET A 574 -2.41 20.15 20.67
CA MET A 574 -3.69 19.57 21.08
C MET A 574 -3.61 18.82 22.42
N LYS A 575 -2.42 18.63 23.02
CA LYS A 575 -2.23 18.09 24.38
C LYS A 575 -2.11 19.20 25.44
N GLY A 576 -3.16 19.37 26.24
CA GLY A 576 -3.03 19.79 27.64
C GLY A 576 -3.61 21.15 28.04
N GLY A 577 -3.99 21.27 29.31
CA GLY A 577 -4.61 22.46 29.91
C GLY A 577 -6.13 22.55 29.71
N VAL A 578 -6.76 23.57 30.29
CA VAL A 578 -8.20 23.87 30.08
C VAL A 578 -8.50 24.07 28.59
N ASP A 579 -7.53 24.60 27.82
CA ASP A 579 -7.64 24.77 26.37
C ASP A 579 -7.59 23.46 25.58
N GLY A 580 -6.95 22.39 26.08
CA GLY A 580 -6.78 21.13 25.35
C GLY A 580 -8.09 20.34 25.17
N GLU A 581 -8.95 20.31 26.19
CA GLU A 581 -10.28 19.67 26.10
C GLU A 581 -11.19 20.43 25.13
N ILE A 582 -11.13 21.77 25.15
CA ILE A 582 -11.89 22.64 24.26
C ILE A 582 -11.42 22.48 22.81
N LEU A 583 -10.10 22.45 22.58
CA LEU A 583 -9.50 22.24 21.25
C LEU A 583 -9.90 20.89 20.65
N LEU A 584 -9.80 19.81 21.43
CA LEU A 584 -10.23 18.49 20.98
C LEU A 584 -11.73 18.48 20.65
N ALA A 585 -12.55 19.07 21.52
CA ALA A 585 -13.98 19.19 21.26
C ALA A 585 -14.28 20.01 20.00
N ALA A 586 -13.59 21.14 19.78
CA ALA A 586 -13.76 21.98 18.60
C ALA A 586 -13.37 21.26 17.32
N TYR A 587 -12.26 20.50 17.33
CA TYR A 587 -11.81 19.69 16.21
C TYR A 587 -12.80 18.57 15.87
N ILE A 588 -13.22 17.79 16.87
CA ILE A 588 -14.20 16.71 16.67
C ILE A 588 -15.52 17.29 16.16
N THR A 589 -15.98 18.42 16.72
CA THR A 589 -17.20 19.10 16.26
C THR A 589 -17.08 19.54 14.80
N ALA A 590 -15.94 20.13 14.40
CA ALA A 590 -15.67 20.49 13.01
C ALA A 590 -15.65 19.24 12.10
N ALA A 591 -15.08 18.13 12.55
CA ALA A 591 -15.08 16.86 11.81
C ALA A 591 -16.50 16.31 11.59
N TYR A 592 -17.38 16.37 12.59
CA TYR A 592 -18.80 16.00 12.43
C TYR A 592 -19.53 16.92 11.42
N LEU A 593 -19.32 18.23 11.53
CA LEU A 593 -19.93 19.21 10.61
C LEU A 593 -19.44 19.02 9.17
N GLU A 594 -18.14 18.78 8.97
CA GLU A 594 -17.57 18.46 7.66
C GLU A 594 -18.04 17.10 7.12
N ALA A 595 -18.34 16.14 7.99
CA ALA A 595 -18.97 14.86 7.63
C ALA A 595 -20.46 15.01 7.28
N GLY A 596 -21.02 16.23 7.30
CA GLY A 596 -22.40 16.51 6.93
C GLY A 596 -23.42 16.36 8.06
N ALA A 597 -22.97 16.27 9.32
CA ALA A 597 -23.89 16.32 10.47
C ALA A 597 -24.57 17.69 10.56
N ALA A 598 -25.87 17.70 10.85
CA ALA A 598 -26.59 18.94 11.09
C ALA A 598 -26.09 19.62 12.39
N PRO A 599 -26.03 20.96 12.45
CA PRO A 599 -25.71 21.68 13.69
C PRO A 599 -26.62 21.33 14.86
N GLU A 600 -27.88 20.97 14.57
CA GLU A 600 -28.90 20.56 15.55
C GLU A 600 -28.77 19.11 16.04
N SER A 601 -27.86 18.32 15.46
CA SER A 601 -27.64 16.94 15.91
C SER A 601 -27.24 16.93 17.39
N THR A 602 -27.71 15.93 18.12
CA THR A 602 -27.55 15.85 19.59
C THR A 602 -26.08 15.96 20.01
N VAL A 603 -25.18 15.31 19.27
CA VAL A 603 -23.74 15.29 19.51
C VAL A 603 -23.13 16.67 19.30
N VAL A 604 -23.39 17.30 18.15
CA VAL A 604 -22.86 18.63 17.80
C VAL A 604 -23.40 19.71 18.72
N ARG A 605 -24.71 19.72 18.99
CA ARG A 605 -25.34 20.69 19.89
C ARG A 605 -24.78 20.61 21.31
N ARG A 606 -24.53 19.40 21.82
CA ARG A 606 -23.88 19.21 23.13
C ARG A 606 -22.43 19.70 23.12
N ALA A 607 -21.68 19.41 22.06
CA ALA A 607 -20.30 19.85 21.93
C ALA A 607 -20.18 21.38 21.83
N LEU A 608 -21.02 22.03 21.01
CA LEU A 608 -21.12 23.49 20.96
C LEU A 608 -21.52 24.09 22.31
N GLY A 609 -22.39 23.41 23.06
CA GLY A 609 -22.74 23.77 24.44
C GLY A 609 -21.57 23.72 25.42
N CYS A 610 -20.57 22.86 25.17
CA CYS A 610 -19.33 22.84 25.96
C CYS A 610 -18.35 23.94 25.54
N ILE A 611 -18.25 24.19 24.23
CA ILE A 611 -17.26 25.09 23.63
C ILE A 611 -17.62 26.57 23.80
N ALA A 612 -18.89 26.94 23.57
CA ALA A 612 -19.33 28.33 23.59
C ALA A 612 -19.12 29.06 24.93
N PRO A 613 -19.38 28.45 26.11
CA PRO A 613 -19.08 29.09 27.39
C PRO A 613 -17.59 29.30 27.66
N ALA A 614 -16.73 28.58 26.94
CA ALA A 614 -15.29 28.65 27.12
C ALA A 614 -14.62 29.74 26.27
N LEU A 615 -15.37 30.43 25.39
CA LEU A 615 -14.88 31.50 24.52
C LEU A 615 -14.10 32.60 25.28
N PRO A 616 -14.57 33.11 26.44
CA PRO A 616 -13.85 34.13 27.20
C PRO A 616 -12.52 33.63 27.79
N ARG A 617 -12.34 32.31 27.89
CA ARG A 617 -11.15 31.65 28.45
C ARG A 617 -10.14 31.21 27.39
N ALA A 618 -10.47 31.31 26.10
CA ALA A 618 -9.59 30.90 25.00
C ALA A 618 -8.37 31.85 24.89
N ALA A 619 -7.30 31.51 25.60
CA ALA A 619 -6.12 32.36 25.75
C ALA A 619 -5.23 32.36 24.48
N SER A 620 -5.21 31.24 23.76
CA SER A 620 -4.30 31.01 22.64
C SER A 620 -4.90 31.44 21.28
N THR A 621 -4.08 32.06 20.42
CA THR A 621 -4.51 32.47 19.06
C THR A 621 -4.91 31.26 18.22
N TYR A 622 -4.19 30.14 18.39
CA TYR A 622 -4.54 28.85 17.79
C TYR A 622 -5.95 28.37 18.16
N THR A 623 -6.31 28.45 19.44
CA THR A 623 -7.65 28.08 19.93
C THR A 623 -8.72 28.96 19.30
N GLN A 624 -8.51 30.27 19.24
CA GLN A 624 -9.45 31.21 18.64
C GLN A 624 -9.69 30.92 17.15
N ALA A 625 -8.65 30.55 16.40
CA ALA A 625 -8.76 30.22 14.99
C ALA A 625 -9.56 28.94 14.73
N LEU A 626 -9.28 27.86 15.46
CA LEU A 626 -10.03 26.62 15.33
C LEU A 626 -11.50 26.82 15.72
N LEU A 627 -11.76 27.57 16.80
CA LEU A 627 -13.12 27.93 17.21
C LEU A 627 -13.84 28.75 16.15
N ALA A 628 -13.17 29.73 15.52
CA ALA A 628 -13.76 30.53 14.45
C ALA A 628 -14.17 29.65 13.28
N TYR A 629 -13.36 28.65 12.95
CA TYR A 629 -13.70 27.68 11.91
C TYR A 629 -14.88 26.79 12.31
N THR A 630 -14.87 26.23 13.53
CA THR A 630 -15.97 25.39 14.03
C THR A 630 -17.30 26.15 14.06
N PHE A 631 -17.33 27.40 14.52
CA PHE A 631 -18.54 28.22 14.53
C PHE A 631 -19.00 28.62 13.12
N ALA A 632 -18.06 28.88 12.20
CA ALA A 632 -18.39 29.14 10.80
C ALA A 632 -19.10 27.93 10.16
N LEU A 633 -18.59 26.72 10.40
CA LEU A 633 -19.23 25.47 9.97
C LEU A 633 -20.59 25.24 10.63
N ALA A 634 -20.74 25.63 11.91
CA ALA A 634 -22.00 25.54 12.64
C ALA A 634 -23.03 26.63 12.25
N GLN A 635 -22.68 27.52 11.32
CA GLN A 635 -23.50 28.65 10.86
C GLN A 635 -23.82 29.70 11.95
N ASP A 636 -23.01 29.78 13.01
CA ASP A 636 -23.12 30.80 14.06
C ASP A 636 -22.38 32.08 13.63
N SER A 637 -23.08 32.94 12.89
CA SER A 637 -22.49 34.15 12.29
C SER A 637 -22.01 35.16 13.33
N GLN A 638 -22.66 35.24 14.50
CA GLN A 638 -22.30 36.20 15.54
C GLN A 638 -20.93 35.86 16.14
N ARG A 639 -20.77 34.64 16.67
CA ARG A 639 -19.50 34.23 17.30
C ARG A 639 -18.37 34.15 16.29
N THR A 640 -18.67 33.73 15.06
CA THR A 640 -17.68 33.70 13.96
C THR A 640 -17.12 35.10 13.71
N GLN A 641 -17.97 36.13 13.62
CA GLN A 641 -17.54 37.50 13.37
C GLN A 641 -16.78 38.09 14.57
N GLU A 642 -17.22 37.82 15.79
CA GLU A 642 -16.53 38.24 17.02
C GLU A 642 -15.09 37.69 17.08
N LEU A 643 -14.91 36.39 16.80
CA LEU A 643 -13.60 35.75 16.78
C LEU A 643 -12.72 36.25 15.63
N LEU A 644 -13.26 36.36 14.41
CA LEU A 644 -12.49 36.87 13.27
C LEU A 644 -12.03 38.31 13.47
N HIS A 645 -12.85 39.15 14.12
CA HIS A 645 -12.43 40.51 14.49
C HIS A 645 -11.30 40.50 15.53
N ALA A 646 -11.40 39.65 16.56
CA ALA A 646 -10.32 39.50 17.54
C ALA A 646 -9.02 38.96 16.92
N LEU A 647 -9.13 38.07 15.93
CA LEU A 647 -7.99 37.54 15.17
C LEU A 647 -7.39 38.59 14.23
N ASP A 648 -8.20 39.44 13.57
CA ASP A 648 -7.68 40.50 12.69
C ASP A 648 -6.81 41.50 13.45
N GLN A 649 -7.11 41.79 14.72
CA GLN A 649 -6.27 42.63 15.59
C GLN A 649 -4.88 42.03 15.88
N LYS A 650 -4.73 40.71 15.74
CA LYS A 650 -3.48 39.97 15.94
C LYS A 650 -2.76 39.65 14.62
N ALA A 651 -3.32 40.05 13.49
CA ALA A 651 -2.80 39.71 12.17
C ALA A 651 -1.48 40.44 11.87
N ILE A 652 -0.52 39.71 11.31
CA ILE A 652 0.76 40.25 10.84
C ILE A 652 0.62 40.54 9.34
N LYS A 653 0.61 41.84 8.99
CA LYS A 653 0.38 42.33 7.61
C LYS A 653 1.67 42.96 7.07
N ALA A 654 2.27 42.36 6.03
CA ALA A 654 3.50 42.85 5.39
C ALA A 654 3.53 42.49 3.89
N ASP A 655 3.89 43.44 3.01
CA ASP A 655 4.05 43.22 1.56
C ASP A 655 2.86 42.49 0.89
N GLY A 656 1.62 42.87 1.24
CA GLY A 656 0.40 42.24 0.71
C GLY A 656 0.11 40.83 1.25
N GLN A 657 0.91 40.33 2.19
CA GLN A 657 0.70 39.05 2.87
C GLN A 657 0.07 39.27 4.24
N ILE A 658 -0.76 38.31 4.65
CA ILE A 658 -1.43 38.29 5.96
C ILE A 658 -1.21 36.92 6.59
N HIS A 659 -0.70 36.89 7.82
CA HIS A 659 -0.52 35.64 8.56
C HIS A 659 -0.62 35.86 10.06
N TRP A 660 -0.64 34.76 10.81
CA TRP A 660 -0.67 34.75 12.26
C TRP A 660 0.44 33.86 12.80
N SER A 661 0.94 34.21 13.99
CA SER A 661 1.90 33.40 14.72
C SER A 661 1.46 33.19 16.16
N GLN A 662 1.75 32.01 16.71
CA GLN A 662 1.43 31.68 18.10
C GLN A 662 2.35 32.42 19.09
N THR A 663 3.56 32.82 18.67
CA THR A 663 4.56 33.46 19.55
C THR A 663 4.73 34.92 19.17
N SER A 664 4.45 35.85 20.08
CA SER A 664 4.54 37.31 19.86
C SER A 664 5.98 37.86 19.81
N SER A 665 6.99 37.02 19.58
CA SER A 665 8.38 37.47 19.53
C SER A 665 8.64 38.25 18.24
N LYS A 666 9.33 39.39 18.37
CA LYS A 666 9.93 40.18 17.27
C LYS A 666 10.36 39.28 16.10
N PRO A 667 10.18 39.72 14.83
CA PRO A 667 10.59 38.95 13.67
C PRO A 667 12.01 38.43 13.92
N ARG A 668 12.18 37.10 13.95
CA ARG A 668 13.49 36.50 14.18
C ARG A 668 14.44 37.12 13.15
N THR A 669 15.40 37.89 13.64
CA THR A 669 16.54 38.41 12.88
C THR A 669 17.47 37.25 12.54
N SER A 670 17.03 36.39 11.64
CA SER A 670 17.90 35.56 10.80
C SER A 670 17.34 35.66 9.39
N ALA A 671 17.56 36.83 8.78
CA ALA A 671 17.14 37.22 7.44
C ALA A 671 17.85 36.37 6.37
N SER A 672 17.47 35.11 6.26
CA SER A 672 17.59 34.37 5.03
C SER A 672 16.20 34.37 4.39
N PRO A 673 16.03 34.83 3.14
CA PRO A 673 14.78 34.70 2.37
C PRO A 673 14.23 33.26 2.26
N TRP A 674 14.99 32.29 2.77
CA TRP A 674 14.79 30.85 2.66
C TRP A 674 14.55 30.15 4.03
N SER A 675 14.02 30.85 5.03
CA SER A 675 13.70 30.24 6.34
C SER A 675 12.62 29.16 6.19
N GLN A 676 12.80 28.02 6.85
CA GLN A 676 11.77 26.97 6.88
C GLN A 676 10.49 27.48 7.56
N PRO A 677 9.30 27.10 7.04
CA PRO A 677 8.02 27.49 7.62
C PRO A 677 7.84 26.88 9.00
N VAL A 678 7.27 27.65 9.93
CA VAL A 678 6.82 27.12 11.23
C VAL A 678 5.50 26.42 10.99
N SER A 679 5.48 25.09 11.14
CA SER A 679 4.32 24.22 10.89
C SER A 679 3.02 24.72 11.55
N VAL A 680 3.12 25.17 12.80
CA VAL A 680 1.98 25.67 13.60
C VAL A 680 1.39 26.96 13.03
N ASP A 681 2.23 27.86 12.52
CA ASP A 681 1.78 29.15 11.98
C ASP A 681 1.05 28.93 10.64
N VAL A 682 1.45 27.92 9.87
CA VAL A 682 0.75 27.48 8.65
C VAL A 682 -0.62 26.90 9.00
N GLU A 683 -0.69 25.96 9.95
CA GLU A 683 -1.96 25.37 10.39
C GLU A 683 -2.93 26.43 10.94
N LEU A 684 -2.44 27.30 11.82
CA LEU A 684 -3.18 28.42 12.39
C LEU A 684 -3.76 29.33 11.29
N THR A 685 -2.91 29.79 10.39
CA THR A 685 -3.29 30.71 9.30
C THR A 685 -4.27 30.03 8.33
N ALA A 686 -4.12 28.73 8.08
CA ALA A 686 -5.04 27.95 7.26
C ALA A 686 -6.43 27.78 7.89
N TYR A 687 -6.54 27.57 9.21
CA TYR A 687 -7.85 27.55 9.88
C TYR A 687 -8.56 28.89 9.80
N ILE A 688 -7.83 30.02 9.90
CA ILE A 688 -8.43 31.35 9.76
C ILE A 688 -8.94 31.56 8.33
N LEU A 689 -8.18 31.14 7.32
CA LEU A 689 -8.63 31.15 5.93
C LEU A 689 -9.89 30.29 5.75
N LEU A 690 -9.92 29.09 6.32
CA LEU A 690 -11.11 28.22 6.28
C LEU A 690 -12.31 28.86 6.99
N ALA A 691 -12.13 29.48 8.15
CA ALA A 691 -13.19 30.18 8.86
C ALA A 691 -13.77 31.32 8.02
N LEU A 692 -12.90 32.12 7.40
CA LEU A 692 -13.28 33.23 6.52
C LEU A 692 -14.08 32.74 5.29
N LEU A 693 -13.64 31.67 4.65
CA LEU A 693 -14.26 31.10 3.45
C LEU A 693 -15.47 30.19 3.76
N SER A 694 -15.72 29.88 5.02
CA SER A 694 -16.86 29.05 5.46
C SER A 694 -18.03 29.86 6.01
N LYS A 695 -17.94 31.19 5.98
CA LYS A 695 -19.08 32.06 6.28
C LYS A 695 -20.26 31.76 5.34
N PRO A 696 -21.51 31.89 5.79
CA PRO A 696 -22.68 31.71 4.94
C PRO A 696 -22.68 32.64 3.72
N ASN A 697 -22.24 33.89 3.91
CA ASN A 697 -22.10 34.90 2.86
C ASN A 697 -20.66 35.40 2.84
N VAL A 698 -19.87 34.95 1.84
CA VAL A 698 -18.50 35.43 1.62
C VAL A 698 -18.56 36.69 0.74
N THR A 699 -18.07 37.82 1.26
CA THR A 699 -18.05 39.11 0.54
C THR A 699 -16.80 39.27 -0.33
N GLU A 700 -16.81 40.23 -1.26
CA GLU A 700 -15.61 40.57 -2.03
C GLU A 700 -14.47 41.06 -1.12
N SER A 701 -14.80 41.80 -0.04
CA SER A 701 -13.82 42.19 0.98
C SER A 701 -13.21 40.96 1.66
N ASP A 702 -13.99 39.93 1.98
CA ASP A 702 -13.46 38.69 2.54
C ASP A 702 -12.51 38.00 1.55
N LEU A 703 -12.81 38.00 0.25
CA LEU A 703 -11.93 37.45 -0.79
C LEU A 703 -10.63 38.25 -0.95
N THR A 704 -10.66 39.57 -0.80
CA THR A 704 -9.44 40.39 -0.81
C THR A 704 -8.54 40.08 0.38
N THR A 705 -9.11 39.96 1.58
CA THR A 705 -8.37 39.51 2.77
C THR A 705 -7.82 38.09 2.58
N ALA A 706 -8.64 37.18 2.07
CA ALA A 706 -8.24 35.80 1.78
C ALA A 706 -7.08 35.74 0.79
N SER A 707 -7.03 36.62 -0.22
CA SER A 707 -5.92 36.66 -1.19
C SER A 707 -4.57 36.97 -0.52
N GLY A 708 -4.55 37.85 0.48
CA GLY A 708 -3.33 38.14 1.25
C GLY A 708 -2.90 36.98 2.14
N ILE A 709 -3.85 36.20 2.65
CA ILE A 709 -3.57 34.97 3.41
C ILE A 709 -3.00 33.88 2.49
N VAL A 710 -3.60 33.70 1.31
CA VAL A 710 -3.16 32.73 0.30
C VAL A 710 -1.77 33.07 -0.24
N ALA A 711 -1.48 34.36 -0.45
CA ALA A 711 -0.15 34.83 -0.85
C ALA A 711 0.94 34.44 0.18
N TRP A 712 0.62 34.45 1.47
CA TRP A 712 1.55 33.97 2.50
C TRP A 712 1.65 32.44 2.53
N LEU A 713 0.52 31.72 2.53
CA LEU A 713 0.50 30.25 2.58
C LEU A 713 1.25 29.65 1.40
N THR A 714 1.07 30.18 0.19
CA THR A 714 1.81 29.70 -0.98
C THR A 714 3.32 29.82 -0.85
N ARG A 715 3.80 30.90 -0.21
CA ARG A 715 5.23 31.08 0.09
C ARG A 715 5.77 30.06 1.09
N GLN A 716 4.91 29.44 1.90
CA GLN A 716 5.30 28.39 2.85
C GLN A 716 5.31 26.97 2.23
N GLN A 717 4.91 26.80 0.96
CA GLN A 717 4.90 25.48 0.32
C GLN A 717 6.32 24.94 0.10
N ASN A 718 6.46 23.63 0.27
CA ASN A 718 7.70 22.88 0.05
C ASN A 718 7.96 22.59 -1.45
N ALA A 719 9.05 21.89 -1.73
CA ALA A 719 9.48 21.47 -3.06
C ALA A 719 8.56 20.45 -3.78
N TYR A 720 7.44 20.05 -3.18
CA TYR A 720 6.48 19.10 -3.76
C TYR A 720 5.02 19.59 -3.75
N GLY A 721 4.75 20.76 -3.15
CA GLY A 721 3.42 21.36 -3.09
C GLY A 721 2.66 21.12 -1.76
N GLY A 722 3.25 20.38 -0.82
CA GLY A 722 2.78 20.33 0.58
C GLY A 722 3.52 21.33 1.47
N PHE A 723 3.52 21.09 2.78
CA PHE A 723 4.08 21.99 3.80
C PHE A 723 5.07 21.24 4.70
N ALA A 724 5.32 21.70 5.92
CA ALA A 724 6.36 21.14 6.79
C ALA A 724 5.93 19.83 7.45
N SER A 725 4.68 19.73 7.90
CA SER A 725 4.15 18.58 8.64
C SER A 725 2.90 17.98 7.98
N THR A 726 2.15 17.21 8.77
CA THR A 726 0.93 16.54 8.36
C THR A 726 -0.27 17.45 8.39
N GLN A 727 -0.55 18.00 9.57
CA GLN A 727 -1.75 18.79 9.82
C GLN A 727 -1.73 20.09 9.06
N ASP A 728 -0.58 20.78 9.04
CA ASP A 728 -0.42 22.00 8.26
C ASP A 728 -0.69 21.75 6.76
N THR A 729 -0.20 20.65 6.20
CA THR A 729 -0.38 20.29 4.80
C THR A 729 -1.85 19.99 4.50
N VAL A 730 -2.50 19.18 5.33
CA VAL A 730 -3.90 18.79 5.12
C VAL A 730 -4.81 20.00 5.20
N VAL A 731 -4.68 20.82 6.24
CA VAL A 731 -5.55 21.99 6.48
C VAL A 731 -5.25 23.10 5.47
N ALA A 732 -3.99 23.36 5.15
CA ALA A 732 -3.62 24.36 4.15
C ALA A 732 -4.09 23.97 2.75
N LEU A 733 -3.93 22.70 2.33
CA LEU A 733 -4.44 22.25 1.03
C LEU A 733 -5.97 22.26 0.99
N GLN A 734 -6.66 21.95 2.10
CA GLN A 734 -8.11 22.13 2.21
C GLN A 734 -8.52 23.59 2.01
N ALA A 735 -7.80 24.53 2.65
CA ALA A 735 -8.05 25.96 2.57
C ALA A 735 -7.78 26.52 1.16
N LEU A 736 -6.65 26.14 0.56
CA LEU A 736 -6.26 26.54 -0.80
C LEU A 736 -7.22 25.97 -1.84
N ALA A 737 -7.65 24.71 -1.70
CA ALA A 737 -8.67 24.11 -2.56
C ALA A 737 -10.00 24.86 -2.49
N LYS A 738 -10.42 25.25 -1.27
CA LYS A 738 -11.66 26.02 -1.07
C LYS A 738 -11.56 27.42 -1.66
N TYR A 739 -10.43 28.11 -1.46
CA TYR A 739 -10.17 29.43 -2.07
C TYR A 739 -10.14 29.35 -3.60
N ALA A 740 -9.41 28.39 -4.15
CA ALA A 740 -9.28 28.19 -5.59
C ALA A 740 -10.64 27.89 -6.23
N ALA A 741 -11.51 27.11 -5.56
CA ALA A 741 -12.86 26.86 -6.05
C ALA A 741 -13.73 28.12 -6.11
N LEU A 742 -13.54 29.07 -5.17
CA LEU A 742 -14.29 30.33 -5.12
C LEU A 742 -13.74 31.42 -6.05
N THR A 743 -12.46 31.36 -6.40
CA THR A 743 -11.77 32.35 -7.25
C THR A 743 -11.46 31.85 -8.66
N HIS A 744 -11.94 30.65 -9.00
CA HIS A 744 -11.72 30.04 -10.31
C HIS A 744 -12.27 30.90 -11.44
N SER A 745 -11.45 31.11 -12.48
CA SER A 745 -11.84 31.79 -13.72
C SER A 745 -11.44 30.94 -14.92
N THR A 746 -12.36 30.82 -15.88
CA THR A 746 -12.16 30.11 -17.15
C THR A 746 -11.52 30.98 -18.25
N GLN A 747 -11.31 32.27 -17.97
CA GLN A 747 -10.79 33.23 -18.93
C GLN A 747 -9.40 33.72 -18.57
N GLY A 748 -8.57 33.90 -19.60
CA GLY A 748 -7.29 34.60 -19.52
C GLY A 748 -6.08 33.72 -19.83
N ASP A 749 -5.15 34.30 -20.56
CA ASP A 749 -3.86 33.70 -20.90
C ASP A 749 -2.75 34.53 -20.25
N ALA A 750 -1.63 33.88 -19.95
CA ALA A 750 -0.45 34.53 -19.42
C ALA A 750 0.83 33.96 -20.04
N GLU A 751 1.75 34.87 -20.35
CA GLU A 751 3.13 34.53 -20.72
C GLU A 751 4.04 34.84 -19.52
N VAL A 752 4.76 33.82 -19.05
CA VAL A 752 5.75 33.97 -17.97
C VAL A 752 7.14 33.94 -18.56
N ARG A 753 7.93 34.98 -18.26
CA ARG A 753 9.33 35.12 -18.68
C ARG A 753 10.22 35.03 -17.45
N VAL A 754 11.15 34.08 -17.46
CA VAL A 754 12.18 33.94 -16.42
C VAL A 754 13.52 34.30 -17.05
N ARG A 755 14.20 35.31 -16.49
CA ARG A 755 15.45 35.85 -17.02
C ARG A 755 16.49 35.99 -15.93
N SER A 756 17.76 35.78 -16.26
CA SER A 756 18.90 36.15 -15.42
C SER A 756 19.70 37.30 -16.04
N HIS A 757 20.62 37.87 -15.28
CA HIS A 757 21.58 38.84 -15.80
C HIS A 757 22.64 38.22 -16.73
N GLY A 758 22.94 36.92 -16.60
CA GLY A 758 23.97 36.21 -17.38
C GLY A 758 23.51 35.68 -18.74
N GLY A 759 22.25 35.89 -19.12
CA GLY A 759 21.72 35.56 -20.44
C GLY A 759 20.71 34.42 -20.48
N PHE A 760 20.50 33.69 -19.38
CA PHE A 760 19.41 32.72 -19.27
C PHE A 760 18.06 33.40 -19.53
N GLY A 761 17.24 32.77 -20.38
CA GLY A 761 15.90 33.24 -20.71
C GLY A 761 14.99 32.09 -21.09
N LYS A 762 13.93 31.88 -20.30
CA LYS A 762 12.88 30.90 -20.61
C LYS A 762 11.52 31.58 -20.66
N LYS A 763 10.67 31.12 -21.57
CA LYS A 763 9.28 31.56 -21.70
C LYS A 763 8.34 30.37 -21.49
N PHE A 764 7.27 30.60 -20.75
CA PHE A 764 6.20 29.65 -20.51
C PHE A 764 4.88 30.27 -20.94
N GLN A 765 4.03 29.49 -21.60
CA GLN A 765 2.69 29.91 -22.02
C GLN A 765 1.66 29.19 -21.15
N VAL A 766 0.83 29.95 -20.47
CA VAL A 766 -0.25 29.45 -19.63
C VAL A 766 -1.57 29.89 -20.23
N SER A 767 -2.41 28.92 -20.54
CA SER A 767 -3.74 29.06 -21.10
C SER A 767 -4.72 28.21 -20.29
N TYR A 768 -6.01 28.31 -20.60
CA TYR A 768 -7.01 27.46 -19.97
C TYR A 768 -6.75 25.95 -20.18
N GLN A 769 -6.27 25.54 -21.36
CA GLN A 769 -6.09 24.12 -21.71
C GLN A 769 -4.94 23.45 -20.96
N ASN A 770 -3.88 24.20 -20.67
CA ASN A 770 -2.68 23.71 -19.97
C ASN A 770 -2.55 24.29 -18.55
N ARG A 771 -3.66 24.79 -17.97
CA ARG A 771 -3.68 25.46 -16.67
C ARG A 771 -3.19 24.56 -15.53
N LEU A 772 -3.57 23.28 -15.56
CA LEU A 772 -3.16 22.26 -14.58
C LEU A 772 -1.78 21.65 -14.88
N LEU A 773 -1.21 21.91 -16.07
CA LEU A 773 0.08 21.36 -16.46
C LEU A 773 1.19 22.18 -15.79
N VAL A 774 1.95 21.52 -14.91
CA VAL A 774 3.17 22.08 -14.37
C VAL A 774 4.26 22.04 -15.44
N GLN A 775 4.73 23.23 -15.85
CA GLN A 775 5.83 23.38 -16.80
C GLN A 775 7.11 23.67 -16.04
N GLU A 776 8.16 22.89 -16.25
CA GLU A 776 9.43 23.03 -15.52
C GLU A 776 10.62 23.30 -16.43
N ALA A 777 11.61 24.03 -15.91
CA ALA A 777 12.91 24.20 -16.55
C ALA A 777 14.03 24.23 -15.51
N ALA A 778 15.18 23.65 -15.86
CA ALA A 778 16.40 23.75 -15.07
C ALA A 778 17.03 25.14 -15.21
N LEU A 779 17.50 25.70 -14.09
CA LEU A 779 18.25 26.95 -14.05
C LEU A 779 19.74 26.63 -14.10
N THR A 780 20.50 27.28 -14.99
CA THR A 780 21.92 26.97 -15.27
C THR A 780 22.91 27.95 -14.63
N GLU A 781 22.47 29.14 -14.24
CA GLU A 781 23.31 30.22 -13.71
C GLU A 781 23.13 30.34 -12.18
N ILE A 782 23.69 29.40 -11.43
CA ILE A 782 23.56 29.33 -9.95
C ILE A 782 24.96 29.44 -9.34
N PRO A 783 25.18 30.31 -8.32
CA PRO A 783 24.26 31.26 -7.72
C PRO A 783 23.96 32.45 -8.64
N GLY A 784 22.78 33.06 -8.51
CA GLY A 784 22.34 34.14 -9.37
C GLY A 784 20.97 34.72 -9.01
N GLU A 785 20.68 35.89 -9.56
CA GLU A 785 19.38 36.56 -9.42
C GLU A 785 18.54 36.35 -10.69
N PHE A 786 17.28 35.94 -10.49
CA PHE A 786 16.33 35.63 -11.55
C PHE A 786 15.11 36.53 -11.44
N LEU A 787 14.83 37.28 -12.51
CA LEU A 787 13.62 38.07 -12.66
C LEU A 787 12.53 37.23 -13.31
N VAL A 788 11.39 37.09 -12.63
CA VAL A 788 10.18 36.44 -13.13
C VAL A 788 9.15 37.50 -13.47
N GLN A 789 8.71 37.55 -14.73
CA GLN A 789 7.70 38.50 -15.19
C GLN A 789 6.52 37.76 -15.81
N ALA A 790 5.32 38.00 -15.29
CA ALA A 790 4.07 37.50 -15.84
C ALA A 790 3.35 38.62 -16.60
N HIS A 791 3.04 38.37 -17.87
CA HIS A 791 2.25 39.23 -18.74
C HIS A 791 0.91 38.55 -19.06
N GLY A 792 -0.17 39.30 -19.22
CA GLY A 792 -1.46 38.77 -19.65
C GLY A 792 -2.60 39.17 -18.74
N SER A 793 -3.60 38.30 -18.63
CA SER A 793 -4.85 38.59 -17.89
C SER A 793 -5.20 37.58 -16.80
N CYS A 794 -4.49 36.45 -16.69
CA CYS A 794 -4.70 35.46 -15.64
C CYS A 794 -3.53 35.42 -14.64
N CYS A 795 -3.84 35.03 -13.40
CA CYS A 795 -2.83 34.77 -12.37
C CYS A 795 -2.09 33.47 -12.66
N VAL A 796 -0.79 33.47 -12.42
CA VAL A 796 0.09 32.31 -12.53
C VAL A 796 0.76 32.03 -11.19
N PHE A 797 0.98 30.76 -10.89
CA PHE A 797 1.78 30.31 -9.78
C PHE A 797 3.16 29.91 -10.28
N THR A 798 4.19 30.49 -9.69
CA THR A 798 5.59 30.24 -10.05
C THR A 798 6.34 29.80 -8.83
N ARG A 799 7.24 28.84 -9.00
CA ARG A 799 8.05 28.31 -7.91
C ARG A 799 9.46 28.00 -8.35
N MET A 800 10.43 28.43 -7.56
CA MET A 800 11.83 28.07 -7.74
C MET A 800 12.27 27.18 -6.60
N VAL A 801 12.89 26.05 -6.93
CA VAL A 801 13.42 25.10 -5.95
C VAL A 801 14.93 25.02 -6.14
N LEU A 802 15.69 25.29 -5.07
CA LEU A 802 17.13 25.14 -4.99
C LEU A 802 17.46 23.92 -4.12
N ARG A 803 18.28 23.01 -4.65
CA ARG A 803 18.72 21.79 -3.98
C ARG A 803 20.24 21.74 -3.98
N TYR A 804 20.83 21.46 -2.83
CA TYR A 804 22.28 21.28 -2.68
C TYR A 804 22.56 20.39 -1.48
N ASN A 805 23.76 19.82 -1.40
CA ASN A 805 24.20 19.04 -0.26
C ASN A 805 25.24 19.81 0.56
N THR A 806 25.24 19.61 1.88
CA THR A 806 26.24 20.17 2.80
C THR A 806 26.83 19.08 3.70
N PRO A 807 28.15 19.09 4.00
CA PRO A 807 28.76 18.24 5.04
C PRO A 807 28.26 18.64 6.44
N SER A 808 28.10 17.68 7.37
CA SER A 808 27.50 17.90 8.70
C SER A 808 28.51 18.48 9.73
N PRO A 809 28.09 19.16 10.82
CA PRO A 809 26.77 19.13 11.47
C PRO A 809 26.05 20.48 11.62
N GLN A 810 24.73 20.41 11.83
CA GLN A 810 23.94 21.44 12.50
C GLN A 810 23.88 21.09 13.99
N ASP A 811 24.58 21.87 14.82
CA ASP A 811 24.34 21.87 16.26
C ASP A 811 22.92 22.39 16.52
N SER A 812 22.09 21.56 17.12
CA SER A 812 20.72 21.93 17.49
C SER A 812 20.62 22.20 18.96
N THR A 813 19.87 23.25 19.31
CA THR A 813 19.48 23.49 20.70
C THR A 813 18.37 22.54 21.16
N SER A 814 17.62 21.92 20.24
CA SER A 814 16.41 21.17 20.57
C SER A 814 16.65 19.69 20.90
N PHE A 815 17.66 19.06 20.29
CA PHE A 815 18.05 17.69 20.58
C PHE A 815 19.57 17.60 20.74
N ALA A 816 20.03 16.79 21.70
CA ALA A 816 21.42 16.36 21.75
C ALA A 816 21.54 14.95 21.19
N LEU A 817 22.36 14.81 20.15
CA LEU A 817 22.57 13.58 19.41
C LEU A 817 24.07 13.24 19.43
N GLN A 818 24.41 12.03 19.85
CA GLN A 818 25.76 11.49 19.81
C GLN A 818 25.74 10.10 19.19
N VAL A 819 26.56 9.89 18.17
CA VAL A 819 26.67 8.60 17.48
C VAL A 819 28.06 8.01 17.73
N LYS A 820 28.10 6.73 18.08
CA LYS A 820 29.33 5.96 18.27
C LYS A 820 29.26 4.68 17.45
N THR A 821 30.41 4.20 16.99
CA THR A 821 30.52 2.99 16.18
C THR A 821 31.46 1.99 16.83
N GLU A 822 31.10 0.72 16.78
CA GLU A 822 31.93 -0.40 17.21
C GLU A 822 32.11 -1.41 16.06
N PRO A 823 33.30 -2.01 15.89
CA PRO A 823 34.49 -1.89 16.74
C PRO A 823 35.27 -0.59 16.50
N VAL A 824 35.90 -0.07 17.56
CA VAL A 824 36.77 1.13 17.51
C VAL A 824 38.17 0.78 16.97
N ASN A 825 38.64 -0.45 17.21
CA ASN A 825 39.92 -0.99 16.74
C ASN A 825 39.71 -2.24 15.90
N CYS A 826 40.40 -2.32 14.77
CA CYS A 826 40.05 -3.24 13.69
C CYS A 826 41.11 -4.34 13.56
N THR A 827 40.72 -5.58 13.83
CA THR A 827 41.46 -6.79 13.46
C THR A 827 40.88 -7.35 12.15
N LYS A 828 41.67 -8.08 11.34
CA LYS A 828 41.24 -8.56 10.01
C LYS A 828 39.92 -9.35 10.02
N ASP A 829 39.56 -10.01 11.13
CA ASP A 829 38.31 -10.78 11.30
C ASP A 829 37.07 -9.93 11.68
N ASN A 830 37.25 -8.70 12.17
CA ASN A 830 36.16 -7.83 12.66
C ASN A 830 35.54 -6.93 11.56
N THR A 831 35.93 -7.10 10.31
CA THR A 831 35.66 -6.15 9.20
C THR A 831 34.27 -6.26 8.58
N ARG A 832 33.50 -7.31 8.89
CA ARG A 832 32.22 -7.58 8.21
C ARG A 832 30.97 -7.08 8.93
N SER A 833 31.09 -6.61 10.17
CA SER A 833 29.95 -6.13 10.97
C SER A 833 30.29 -4.87 11.75
N VAL A 834 29.44 -3.85 11.65
CA VAL A 834 29.56 -2.58 12.36
C VAL A 834 28.33 -2.39 13.23
N THR A 835 28.52 -2.04 14.49
CA THR A 835 27.43 -1.66 15.39
C THR A 835 27.41 -0.15 15.56
N VAL A 836 26.26 0.47 15.28
CA VAL A 836 26.04 1.90 15.44
C VAL A 836 25.19 2.14 16.69
N HIS A 837 25.76 2.84 17.65
CA HIS A 837 25.11 3.27 18.89
C HIS A 837 24.69 4.73 18.76
N VAL A 838 23.38 4.97 18.77
CA VAL A 838 22.80 6.30 18.67
C VAL A 838 22.26 6.71 20.03
N HIS A 839 22.93 7.66 20.68
CA HIS A 839 22.48 8.28 21.92
C HIS A 839 21.73 9.56 21.62
N VAL A 840 20.51 9.67 22.10
CA VAL A 840 19.65 10.83 21.81
C VAL A 840 18.88 11.26 23.04
N ARG A 841 18.79 12.59 23.25
CA ARG A 841 17.98 13.20 24.31
C ARG A 841 17.34 14.50 23.83
N TYR A 842 16.17 14.81 24.37
CA TYR A 842 15.49 16.06 24.10
C TYR A 842 15.99 17.20 25.00
N ASN A 843 16.38 18.32 24.39
CA ASN A 843 16.90 19.53 25.04
C ASN A 843 15.96 20.73 24.91
N GLY A 844 14.79 20.57 24.29
CA GLY A 844 13.83 21.65 24.14
C GLY A 844 13.21 22.11 25.46
N LYS A 845 12.34 23.12 25.38
CA LYS A 845 11.74 23.78 26.56
C LYS A 845 10.64 22.95 27.23
N LYS A 846 10.07 21.98 26.52
CA LYS A 846 8.98 21.11 27.01
C LYS A 846 9.56 19.99 27.87
N SER A 847 8.75 19.37 28.73
CA SER A 847 9.18 18.21 29.53
C SER A 847 9.49 16.96 28.68
N THR A 848 8.77 16.79 27.57
CA THR A 848 8.99 15.77 26.55
C THR A 848 8.71 16.32 25.15
N SER A 849 9.31 15.72 24.11
CA SER A 849 8.98 16.00 22.71
C SER A 849 7.61 15.42 22.31
N ASN A 850 7.17 15.68 21.07
CA ASN A 850 6.13 14.88 20.41
C ASN A 850 6.72 13.54 19.92
N MET A 851 6.03 12.87 19.00
CA MET A 851 6.58 11.75 18.23
C MET A 851 7.88 12.19 17.55
N VAL A 852 8.92 11.37 17.67
CA VAL A 852 10.25 11.62 17.11
C VAL A 852 10.56 10.58 16.08
N ILE A 853 11.16 11.01 14.98
CA ILE A 853 11.71 10.12 13.97
C ILE A 853 13.24 10.20 14.02
N LEU A 854 13.86 9.03 14.14
CA LEU A 854 15.31 8.86 14.03
C LEU A 854 15.63 8.19 12.70
N GLU A 855 16.22 8.95 11.78
CA GLU A 855 16.67 8.49 10.47
C GLU A 855 18.17 8.20 10.49
N VAL A 856 18.52 6.95 10.22
CA VAL A 856 19.91 6.51 10.08
C VAL A 856 20.17 6.18 8.63
N SER A 857 21.00 6.96 7.94
CA SER A 857 21.45 6.62 6.59
C SER A 857 22.39 5.41 6.67
N LEU A 858 22.28 4.46 5.76
CA LEU A 858 23.19 3.32 5.68
C LEU A 858 24.41 3.68 4.83
N LEU A 859 25.57 3.13 5.20
CA LEU A 859 26.80 3.23 4.41
C LEU A 859 26.70 2.42 3.12
N THR A 860 27.39 2.85 2.07
CA THR A 860 27.43 2.10 0.80
C THR A 860 27.95 0.69 1.02
N GLY A 861 27.22 -0.32 0.53
CA GLY A 861 27.58 -1.72 0.67
C GLY A 861 27.23 -2.35 2.03
N PHE A 862 26.56 -1.61 2.93
CA PHE A 862 26.07 -2.12 4.21
C PHE A 862 24.55 -2.32 4.21
N ALA A 863 24.09 -3.38 4.85
CA ALA A 863 22.69 -3.68 5.08
C ALA A 863 22.39 -3.80 6.58
N LEU A 864 21.16 -3.48 6.97
CA LEU A 864 20.69 -3.68 8.35
C LEU A 864 20.45 -5.18 8.60
N ALA A 865 21.13 -5.73 9.61
CA ALA A 865 20.95 -7.13 10.00
C ALA A 865 19.50 -7.40 10.46
N PRO A 866 18.93 -8.60 10.22
CA PRO A 866 17.54 -8.88 10.56
C PRO A 866 17.27 -8.82 12.08
N GLY A 867 16.27 -8.03 12.51
CA GLY A 867 15.89 -7.91 13.93
C GLY A 867 16.90 -7.14 14.80
N SER A 868 17.78 -6.35 14.18
CA SER A 868 18.94 -5.75 14.84
C SER A 868 18.71 -4.43 15.57
N VAL A 869 17.57 -3.76 15.38
CA VAL A 869 17.30 -2.50 16.08
C VAL A 869 16.92 -2.81 17.52
N ARG A 870 17.87 -2.63 18.44
CA ARG A 870 17.67 -2.78 19.89
C ARG A 870 17.57 -1.40 20.53
N SER A 871 16.59 -1.22 21.41
CA SER A 871 16.39 0.03 22.15
C SER A 871 16.68 -0.15 23.63
N HIS A 872 17.44 0.78 24.21
CA HIS A 872 17.63 0.95 25.65
C HIS A 872 17.08 2.32 26.03
N GLY A 873 15.85 2.36 26.56
CA GLY A 873 15.10 3.60 26.77
C GLY A 873 13.66 3.46 26.31
N HIS A 874 13.11 4.50 25.67
CA HIS A 874 11.79 4.43 25.04
C HIS A 874 11.74 3.37 23.93
N SER A 875 10.68 2.54 23.95
CA SER A 875 10.46 1.44 23.00
C SER A 875 10.27 1.94 21.57
N VAL A 876 10.89 1.23 20.63
CA VAL A 876 10.68 1.45 19.18
C VAL A 876 9.30 0.94 18.78
N ARG A 877 8.46 1.82 18.23
CA ARG A 877 7.12 1.43 17.76
C ARG A 877 7.17 0.75 16.40
N ARG A 878 8.00 1.29 15.51
CA ARG A 878 8.14 0.82 14.13
C ARG A 878 9.53 1.14 13.59
N THR A 879 9.97 0.29 12.66
CA THR A 879 11.13 0.55 11.81
C THR A 879 10.68 0.47 10.36
N GLU A 880 11.20 1.36 9.52
CA GLU A 880 10.91 1.42 8.10
C GLU A 880 12.21 1.54 7.31
N LYS A 881 12.34 0.79 6.22
CA LYS A 881 13.47 0.95 5.29
C LYS A 881 13.16 2.12 4.35
N THR A 882 14.01 3.13 4.35
CA THR A 882 13.92 4.28 3.44
C THR A 882 14.85 4.08 2.23
N GLN A 883 14.82 4.98 1.23
CA GLN A 883 15.65 4.88 0.02
C GLN A 883 17.18 4.92 0.28
N GLY A 884 17.60 5.41 1.46
CA GLY A 884 19.00 5.53 1.85
C GLY A 884 19.32 4.99 3.23
N GLY A 885 18.36 4.39 3.93
CA GLY A 885 18.63 3.78 5.23
C GLY A 885 17.40 3.32 5.99
N VAL A 886 17.29 3.72 7.25
CA VAL A 886 16.27 3.23 8.19
C VAL A 886 15.67 4.40 8.96
N ALA A 887 14.34 4.50 8.99
CA ALA A 887 13.60 5.39 9.86
C ALA A 887 13.06 4.61 11.07
N ILE A 888 13.29 5.12 12.27
CA ILE A 888 12.89 4.55 13.55
C ILE A 888 11.90 5.50 14.21
N TYR A 889 10.72 4.98 14.57
CA TYR A 889 9.61 5.76 15.12
C TYR A 889 9.54 5.61 16.64
N LEU A 890 9.54 6.75 17.32
CA LEU A 890 9.56 6.87 18.78
C LEU A 890 8.37 7.72 19.26
N ASP A 891 7.70 7.29 20.34
CA ASP A 891 6.55 8.00 20.90
C ASP A 891 6.88 9.43 21.37
N LYS A 892 8.01 9.54 22.07
CA LYS A 892 8.53 10.77 22.67
C LYS A 892 9.96 10.54 23.13
N LEU A 893 10.70 11.63 23.25
CA LEU A 893 11.96 11.70 23.96
C LEU A 893 11.81 12.63 25.16
N SER A 894 12.57 12.32 26.21
CA SER A 894 12.65 13.14 27.42
C SER A 894 14.02 13.79 27.54
N HIS A 895 14.25 14.52 28.63
CA HIS A 895 15.58 15.03 28.95
C HIS A 895 16.60 13.92 29.32
N ILE A 896 16.13 12.70 29.55
CA ILE A 896 16.95 11.51 29.79
C ILE A 896 17.42 10.96 28.44
N SER A 897 18.68 10.54 28.36
CA SER A 897 19.26 9.98 27.14
C SER A 897 18.80 8.55 26.90
N ASP A 898 18.23 8.31 25.74
CA ASP A 898 17.93 6.98 25.21
C ASP A 898 19.04 6.52 24.26
N THR A 899 19.22 5.20 24.13
CA THR A 899 20.23 4.61 23.24
C THR A 899 19.60 3.59 22.30
N TYR A 900 19.83 3.77 21.00
CA TYR A 900 19.39 2.87 19.95
C TYR A 900 20.59 2.22 19.29
N VAL A 901 20.60 0.89 19.21
CA VAL A 901 21.70 0.09 18.68
C VAL A 901 21.26 -0.53 17.36
N LEU A 902 22.03 -0.30 16.30
CA LEU A 902 21.81 -0.87 14.98
C LEU A 902 23.01 -1.74 14.60
N HIS A 903 22.77 -2.97 14.15
CA HIS A 903 23.82 -3.83 13.61
C HIS A 903 23.78 -3.79 12.08
N LEU A 904 24.89 -3.36 11.48
CA LEU A 904 25.10 -3.26 10.05
C LEU A 904 26.04 -4.38 9.61
N GLU A 905 25.67 -5.10 8.56
CA GLU A 905 26.47 -6.15 7.93
C GLU A 905 26.97 -5.67 6.57
N GLN A 906 28.24 -5.89 6.28
CA GLN A 906 28.83 -5.54 5.00
C GLN A 906 28.49 -6.61 3.96
N GLU A 907 27.69 -6.25 2.95
CA GLU A 907 27.38 -7.10 1.80
C GLU A 907 28.39 -6.90 0.66
N ILE A 908 28.87 -5.66 0.47
CA ILE A 908 29.78 -5.29 -0.60
C ILE A 908 30.95 -4.49 -0.04
N GLU A 909 32.16 -4.88 -0.45
CA GLU A 909 33.39 -4.19 -0.09
C GLU A 909 33.48 -2.85 -0.83
N VAL A 910 33.67 -1.77 -0.06
CA VAL A 910 33.79 -0.39 -0.54
C VAL A 910 34.97 0.24 0.16
N THR A 911 35.76 1.01 -0.59
CA THR A 911 36.92 1.77 -0.11
C THR A 911 36.69 3.25 -0.32
N ASN A 912 37.38 4.09 0.47
CA ASN A 912 37.13 5.53 0.56
C ASN A 912 35.68 5.86 0.96
N LEU A 913 35.10 5.06 1.87
CA LEU A 913 33.75 5.24 2.37
C LEU A 913 33.54 6.65 2.91
N LYS A 914 32.44 7.27 2.51
CA LYS A 914 32.01 8.57 3.02
C LYS A 914 31.22 8.39 4.32
N PRO A 915 31.19 9.42 5.20
CA PRO A 915 30.43 9.35 6.44
C PRO A 915 28.94 9.09 6.19
N GLY A 916 28.36 8.22 7.01
CA GLY A 916 26.92 8.13 7.17
C GLY A 916 26.43 9.23 8.11
N HIS A 917 25.15 9.58 8.02
CA HIS A 917 24.53 10.55 8.90
C HIS A 917 23.33 9.95 9.66
N VAL A 918 23.09 10.52 10.83
CA VAL A 918 21.93 10.26 11.67
C VAL A 918 21.20 11.58 11.89
N ARG A 919 19.92 11.62 11.53
CA ARG A 919 19.03 12.76 11.74
C ARG A 919 17.96 12.39 12.75
N VAL A 920 17.78 13.23 13.76
CA VAL A 920 16.64 13.16 14.67
C VAL A 920 15.81 14.43 14.52
N TYR A 921 14.49 14.30 14.48
CA TYR A 921 13.60 15.46 14.43
C TYR A 921 12.24 15.16 15.05
N ASP A 922 11.61 16.21 15.57
CA ASP A 922 10.21 16.15 16.02
C ASP A 922 9.28 16.13 14.80
N TYR A 923 8.31 15.23 14.83
CA TYR A 923 7.45 14.97 13.68
C TYR A 923 6.51 16.13 13.32
N TYR A 924 5.97 16.83 14.32
CA TYR A 924 5.02 17.93 14.10
C TYR A 924 5.71 19.29 14.07
N SER A 925 6.95 19.35 14.57
CA SER A 925 7.83 20.50 14.51
C SER A 925 9.18 20.11 13.90
N PRO A 926 9.26 19.80 12.59
CA PRO A 926 10.51 19.36 11.94
C PRO A 926 11.65 20.37 12.01
N GLU A 927 11.35 21.63 12.33
CA GLU A 927 12.34 22.67 12.65
C GLU A 927 13.15 22.33 13.92
N GLU A 928 12.62 21.51 14.82
CA GLU A 928 13.33 20.93 15.95
C GLU A 928 14.02 19.64 15.49
N GLN A 929 15.26 19.75 15.04
CA GLN A 929 16.04 18.61 14.54
C GLN A 929 17.51 18.70 14.95
N ALA A 930 18.22 17.58 15.03
CA ALA A 930 19.68 17.50 15.17
C ALA A 930 20.26 16.47 14.18
N LEU A 931 21.51 16.70 13.78
CA LEU A 931 22.19 15.88 12.79
C LEU A 931 23.62 15.56 13.27
N ALA A 932 24.03 14.30 13.15
CA ALA A 932 25.36 13.83 13.50
C ALA A 932 25.88 12.84 12.47
N ASP A 933 27.19 12.89 12.17
CA ASP A 933 27.83 11.93 11.28
C ASP A 933 28.38 10.73 12.06
N TYR A 934 28.53 9.61 11.37
CA TYR A 934 29.23 8.44 11.87
C TYR A 934 30.10 7.83 10.77
N ASN A 935 31.29 7.39 11.18
CA ASN A 935 32.30 6.82 10.30
C ASN A 935 32.67 5.42 10.78
N VAL A 936 33.11 4.59 9.84
CA VAL A 936 33.71 3.29 10.14
C VAL A 936 35.19 3.41 9.82
N PHE A 937 36.01 3.52 10.87
CA PHE A 937 37.47 3.68 10.75
C PHE A 937 38.21 2.37 10.37
N CYS A 938 37.46 1.29 10.14
CA CYS A 938 37.97 -0.07 9.96
C CYS A 938 38.14 -0.55 8.52
N ILE A 939 37.88 0.31 7.52
CA ILE A 939 37.72 -0.08 6.11
C ILE A 939 38.60 0.76 5.20
#